data_AF-R1DYY7-F1
#
_entry.id   AF-R1DYY7-F1
#
_cell.length_a   1.000
_cell.length_b   1.000
_cell.length_c   1.000
_cell.angle_alpha   90.00
_cell.angle_beta   90.00
_cell.angle_gamma   90.00
#
_symmetry.space_group_name_H-M   'P 1'
#
loop_
_entity.id
_entity.type
_entity.pdbx_description
1 polymer ?
#
loop_
_entity_poly.entity_id
_entity_poly.type
_entity_poly.pdbx_seq_one_letter_code
_entity_poly.pdbx_strand_id
1 'polypeptide(L)'
;MKFKEVLEKHRTPRRHIDYGLLKERIRSGVSRKRFEQLLADEVRAVDGELQAMQASASSLSVREVHSFAVLNYLALRKIEKKADKWLAGSSSGSLVSQSRLCMLLLNASLPVELARAQRGEEVGCSASTGGGCEENCPVCLDAYNATDHIVLTQCGHRFCYSCMAECALAGFESCPVCRKPQSLDPTLAAIDKLLGTHAGGKYDPLAAPLPTAAEEAAAAKRLEAEGGSAAGSGGGGGGELRVLTWNLAAICFPFKAPSWQIALGVLLGLDWADSYGDVALDAQSSRAKARWAQQAAYIRSSSADLVLLQEVSGKATLRALLGALPDYEAAYVPWRPTYFAVQLFALAVLLVASAKLLLLEAFCAAAALPLPLPAHPLARLVLIAAVCATRWRHSVVTQYLLGSIAGQASQQPDPPPLAPATAVCPPGPSSHPLWCRREQLVVLRRRGSPASAFVHTAFDAFVDACSAETSSPLKQPAGAASPAVKLPAWQSWLLGQFFRLRPRGVQEVVVALAQGDVPACRLTLLNTHLPHLSSNSTLVRYLARRIHAAAAATSCIFSGDLNPDKGKPLRSQFGAIFQCGATLGEETGALVTWDTANPLIRGKKCNPDADMQLDFCFLHQPNEPRPLLSRMRSSLLRREAFFLPGAPLSDHIGILTTFELRE
;
A
#
# COMPACT_ATOMS: atom_id res chain seq x y z
N MET A 1 17.54 32.61 19.05
CA MET A 1 17.04 32.13 20.36
C MET A 1 17.53 30.70 20.58
N LYS A 2 18.16 30.38 21.71
CA LYS A 2 18.60 29.00 21.99
C LYS A 2 17.34 28.19 22.33
N PHE A 3 17.16 27.00 21.75
CA PHE A 3 15.98 26.13 21.99
C PHE A 3 15.56 25.96 23.47
N LYS A 4 16.51 26.01 24.41
CA LYS A 4 16.21 25.99 25.85
C LYS A 4 15.33 27.18 26.26
N GLU A 5 15.66 28.38 25.76
CA GLU A 5 14.86 29.59 25.97
C GLU A 5 13.47 29.44 25.33
N VAL A 6 13.34 28.71 24.21
CA VAL A 6 12.04 28.48 23.53
C VAL A 6 11.15 27.58 24.39
N LEU A 7 11.72 26.48 24.89
CA LEU A 7 11.02 25.58 25.81
C LEU A 7 10.63 26.29 27.12
N GLU A 8 11.51 27.11 27.67
CA GLU A 8 11.23 27.85 28.92
C GLU A 8 10.17 28.95 28.72
N LYS A 9 10.24 29.70 27.62
CA LYS A 9 9.27 30.77 27.30
C LYS A 9 7.87 30.23 27.03
N HIS A 10 7.76 29.04 26.45
CA HIS A 10 6.48 28.43 26.07
C HIS A 10 6.05 27.29 26.99
N ARG A 11 6.67 27.17 28.19
CA ARG A 11 6.35 26.12 29.14
C ARG A 11 4.96 26.35 29.74
N THR A 12 4.04 25.43 29.49
CA THR A 12 2.75 25.37 30.21
C THR A 12 2.96 24.64 31.55
N PRO A 13 2.05 24.74 32.54
CA PRO A 13 2.16 23.99 33.81
C PRO A 13 2.15 22.46 33.62
N ARG A 14 1.89 21.99 32.40
CA ARG A 14 1.84 20.57 32.05
C ARG A 14 3.23 19.97 31.93
N ARG A 15 3.32 18.65 32.16
CA ARG A 15 4.57 17.91 32.03
C ARG A 15 4.97 17.79 30.56
N HIS A 16 6.16 18.31 30.24
CA HIS A 16 6.82 18.12 28.94
C HIS A 16 8.03 17.21 29.11
N ILE A 17 8.56 16.71 27.99
CA ILE A 17 9.82 15.98 27.96
C ILE A 17 10.92 16.86 28.54
N ASP A 18 11.57 16.38 29.59
CA ASP A 18 12.69 17.07 30.20
C ASP A 18 13.97 16.90 29.37
N TYR A 19 14.07 17.69 28.31
CA TYR A 19 15.26 17.77 27.46
C TYR A 19 16.52 18.10 28.28
N GLY A 20 16.40 18.87 29.37
CA GLY A 20 17.53 19.25 30.23
C GLY A 20 18.11 18.04 30.94
N LEU A 21 17.24 17.29 31.64
CA LEU A 21 17.57 16.05 32.30
C LEU A 21 18.17 15.03 31.33
N LEU A 22 17.50 14.75 30.22
CA LEU A 22 17.99 13.77 29.23
C LEU A 22 19.36 14.16 28.69
N LYS A 23 19.57 15.46 28.42
CA LYS A 23 20.85 16.01 27.95
C LYS A 23 21.95 15.88 29.00
N GLU A 24 21.64 16.07 30.28
CA GLU A 24 22.57 15.89 31.39
C GLU A 24 22.95 14.42 31.56
N ARG A 25 21.98 13.51 31.43
CA ARG A 25 22.22 12.06 31.52
C ARG A 25 23.16 11.57 30.41
N ILE A 26 23.00 12.05 29.18
CA ILE A 26 23.96 11.81 28.10
C ILE A 26 25.37 12.30 28.49
N ARG A 27 25.48 13.50 29.07
CA ARG A 27 26.77 14.07 29.50
C ARG A 27 27.42 13.31 30.66
N SER A 28 26.62 12.74 31.54
CA SER A 28 27.11 11.94 32.68
C SER A 28 27.62 10.55 32.27
N GLY A 29 27.50 10.16 30.99
CA GLY A 29 27.96 8.85 30.51
C GLY A 29 27.07 7.69 30.94
N VAL A 30 25.77 7.92 31.17
CA VAL A 30 24.83 6.85 31.54
C VAL A 30 24.81 5.74 30.48
N SER A 31 24.64 4.48 30.86
CA SER A 31 24.60 3.39 29.86
C SER A 31 23.44 3.55 28.88
N ARG A 32 23.61 3.10 27.63
CA ARG A 32 22.59 3.20 26.57
C ARG A 32 21.24 2.63 27.00
N LYS A 33 21.23 1.40 27.54
CA LYS A 33 20.00 0.73 28.03
C LYS A 33 19.29 1.58 29.09
N ARG A 34 20.06 2.24 29.97
CA ARG A 34 19.50 3.11 31.01
C ARG A 34 18.99 4.43 30.43
N PHE A 35 19.66 5.00 29.43
CA PHE A 35 19.18 6.17 28.71
C PHE A 35 17.86 5.89 27.96
N GLU A 36 17.80 4.78 27.22
CA GLU A 36 16.59 4.34 26.50
C GLU A 36 15.42 4.13 27.46
N GLN A 37 15.67 3.54 28.63
CA GLN A 37 14.65 3.41 29.67
C GLN A 37 14.15 4.76 30.18
N LEU A 38 15.06 5.69 30.47
CA LEU A 38 14.71 7.05 30.94
C LEU A 38 13.91 7.83 29.89
N LEU A 39 14.29 7.71 28.61
CA LEU A 39 13.54 8.32 27.52
C LEU A 39 12.15 7.70 27.39
N ALA A 40 12.03 6.37 27.51
CA ALA A 40 10.75 5.69 27.48
C ALA A 40 9.86 6.08 28.67
N ASP A 41 10.44 6.32 29.85
CA ASP A 41 9.73 6.84 31.03
C ASP A 41 9.19 8.26 30.77
N GLU A 42 10.01 9.15 30.19
CA GLU A 42 9.60 10.51 29.83
C GLU A 42 8.49 10.52 28.77
N VAL A 43 8.63 9.68 27.73
CA VAL A 43 7.60 9.52 26.68
C VAL A 43 6.29 9.02 27.29
N ARG A 44 6.32 8.00 28.15
CA ARG A 44 5.11 7.51 28.83
C ARG A 44 4.43 8.58 29.67
N ALA A 45 5.22 9.41 30.36
CA ALA A 45 4.66 10.46 31.20
C ALA A 45 3.98 11.55 30.38
N VAL A 46 4.57 11.96 29.25
CA VAL A 46 3.97 12.92 28.33
C VAL A 46 2.75 12.34 27.61
N ASP A 47 2.79 11.05 27.26
CA ASP A 47 1.64 10.36 26.69
C ASP A 47 0.45 10.33 27.68
N GLY A 48 0.71 10.12 28.98
CA GLY A 48 -0.30 10.19 30.03
C GLY A 48 -0.89 11.59 30.22
N GLU A 49 -0.06 12.63 30.16
CA GLU A 49 -0.50 14.03 30.23
C GLU A 49 -1.43 14.38 29.06
N LEU A 50 -1.11 13.89 27.87
CA LEU A 50 -1.90 14.10 26.68
C LEU A 50 -3.24 13.33 26.69
N GLN A 51 -3.27 12.12 27.27
CA GLN A 51 -4.53 11.43 27.54
C GLN A 51 -5.41 12.22 28.52
N ALA A 52 -4.81 12.82 29.56
CA ALA A 52 -5.53 13.71 30.47
C ALA A 52 -6.06 14.96 29.73
N MET A 53 -5.30 15.53 28.80
CA MET A 53 -5.77 16.62 27.93
C MET A 53 -6.96 16.21 27.05
N GLN A 54 -6.93 15.01 26.48
CA GLN A 54 -8.04 14.49 25.70
C GLN A 54 -9.29 14.26 26.55
N ALA A 55 -9.13 13.79 27.78
CA ALA A 55 -10.25 13.62 28.71
C ALA A 55 -10.86 14.96 29.16
N SER A 56 -10.08 16.05 29.16
CA SER A 56 -10.54 17.42 29.46
C SER A 56 -10.66 18.29 28.20
N ALA A 57 -10.95 17.70 27.03
CA ALA A 57 -10.89 18.40 25.75
C ALA A 57 -11.85 19.59 25.64
N SER A 58 -12.99 19.56 26.35
CA SER A 58 -13.99 20.65 26.35
C SER A 58 -13.47 21.95 26.95
N SER A 59 -12.44 21.90 27.81
CA SER A 59 -11.88 23.08 28.48
C SER A 59 -10.56 23.57 27.88
N LEU A 60 -10.05 22.94 26.83
CA LEU A 60 -8.73 23.24 26.27
C LEU A 60 -8.81 23.86 24.89
N SER A 61 -8.00 24.90 24.65
CA SER A 61 -7.89 25.45 23.30
C SER A 61 -7.09 24.51 22.40
N VAL A 62 -7.47 24.44 21.11
CA VAL A 62 -6.71 23.75 20.06
C VAL A 62 -5.25 24.22 20.05
N ARG A 63 -5.03 25.51 20.32
CA ARG A 63 -3.70 26.13 20.40
C ARG A 63 -2.82 25.51 21.49
N GLU A 64 -3.37 25.23 22.66
CA GLU A 64 -2.62 24.63 23.77
C GLU A 64 -2.23 23.19 23.48
N VAL A 65 -3.16 22.39 22.95
CA VAL A 65 -2.91 21.00 22.55
C VAL A 65 -1.83 20.94 21.48
N HIS A 66 -1.95 21.79 20.44
CA HIS A 66 -0.98 21.84 19.35
C HIS A 66 0.40 22.33 19.81
N SER A 67 0.46 23.38 20.64
CA SER A 67 1.73 23.88 21.17
C SER A 67 2.44 22.83 22.03
N PHE A 68 1.69 22.12 22.86
CA PHE A 68 2.19 21.00 23.66
C PHE A 68 2.79 19.90 22.77
N ALA A 69 2.09 19.53 21.69
CA ALA A 69 2.55 18.54 20.71
C ALA A 69 3.91 18.92 20.10
N VAL A 70 3.99 20.15 19.56
CA VAL A 70 5.14 20.64 18.82
C VAL A 70 6.37 20.75 19.74
N LEU A 71 6.22 21.24 20.96
CA LEU A 71 7.34 21.38 21.90
C LEU A 71 7.93 20.01 22.29
N ASN A 72 7.08 19.02 22.56
CA ASN A 72 7.53 17.66 22.89
C ASN A 72 8.19 16.97 21.69
N TYR A 73 7.63 17.13 20.48
CA TYR A 73 8.25 16.65 19.25
C TYR A 73 9.65 17.22 19.02
N LEU A 74 9.82 18.54 19.15
CA LEU A 74 11.11 19.19 18.99
C LEU A 74 12.12 18.73 20.04
N ALA A 75 11.67 18.49 21.28
CA ALA A 75 12.51 17.93 22.34
C ALA A 75 13.00 16.52 21.97
N LEU A 76 12.12 15.64 21.47
CA LEU A 76 12.47 14.29 20.99
C LEU A 76 13.47 14.32 19.85
N ARG A 77 13.20 15.08 18.79
CA ARG A 77 14.11 15.21 17.64
C ARG A 77 15.49 15.70 18.04
N LYS A 78 15.53 16.65 18.99
CA LYS A 78 16.80 17.22 19.44
C LYS A 78 17.58 16.27 20.34
N ILE A 79 16.89 15.50 21.19
CA ILE A 79 17.57 14.51 22.04
C ILE A 79 18.04 13.32 21.20
N GLU A 80 17.27 12.88 20.21
CA GLU A 80 17.67 11.84 19.24
C GLU A 80 18.96 12.22 18.51
N LYS A 81 19.00 13.38 17.83
CA LYS A 81 20.23 13.88 17.17
C LYS A 81 21.44 14.00 18.10
N LYS A 82 21.19 14.20 19.41
CA LYS A 82 22.26 14.27 20.41
C LYS A 82 22.69 12.89 20.89
N ALA A 83 21.75 11.97 21.03
CA ALA A 83 22.00 10.57 21.35
C ALA A 83 22.77 9.90 20.21
N ASP A 84 22.38 10.10 18.94
CA ASP A 84 23.06 9.52 17.78
C ASP A 84 24.54 9.93 17.71
N LYS A 85 24.83 11.22 17.95
CA LYS A 85 26.22 11.72 18.04
C LYS A 85 27.00 11.10 19.19
N TRP A 86 26.34 10.77 20.29
CA TRP A 86 26.98 10.16 21.47
C TRP A 86 27.11 8.64 21.32
N LEU A 87 26.22 8.00 20.55
CA LEU A 87 26.09 6.55 20.35
C LEU A 87 26.74 6.02 19.07
N ALA A 88 27.57 6.82 18.39
CA ALA A 88 28.20 6.48 17.12
C ALA A 88 28.74 5.04 17.13
N GLY A 89 28.06 4.12 16.42
CA GLY A 89 28.45 2.70 16.37
C GLY A 89 27.33 1.66 16.33
N SER A 90 26.04 2.03 16.37
CA SER A 90 24.95 1.05 16.21
C SER A 90 23.68 1.71 15.70
N SER A 91 23.05 1.12 14.70
CA SER A 91 21.75 1.51 14.15
C SER A 91 20.63 1.31 15.20
N SER A 92 20.48 2.22 16.15
CA SER A 92 19.24 2.35 16.92
C SER A 92 18.13 2.75 15.95
N GLY A 93 16.99 2.05 15.98
CA GLY A 93 15.76 2.55 15.38
C GLY A 93 15.42 3.93 15.95
N SER A 94 14.79 4.78 15.13
CA SER A 94 14.45 6.16 15.50
C SER A 94 13.73 6.23 16.84
N LEU A 95 14.30 6.95 17.81
CA LEU A 95 13.71 7.14 19.14
C LEU A 95 12.41 7.96 19.07
N VAL A 96 12.23 8.76 18.02
CA VAL A 96 10.98 9.48 17.70
C VAL A 96 9.83 8.51 17.40
N SER A 97 10.11 7.33 16.83
CA SER A 97 9.09 6.30 16.55
C SER A 97 8.50 5.66 17.81
N GLN A 98 9.12 5.85 18.97
CA GLN A 98 8.66 5.29 20.25
C GLN A 98 7.58 6.15 20.92
N SER A 99 7.46 7.45 20.59
CA SER A 99 6.34 8.28 21.05
C SER A 99 5.18 8.18 20.05
N ARG A 100 4.34 7.17 20.29
CA ARG A 100 3.15 6.91 19.49
C ARG A 100 2.21 8.11 19.47
N LEU A 101 2.11 8.87 20.56
CA LEU A 101 1.16 9.97 20.71
C LEU A 101 1.67 11.30 20.13
N CYS A 102 2.97 11.62 20.23
CA CYS A 102 3.55 12.78 19.53
C CYS A 102 3.44 12.62 18.01
N MET A 103 3.74 11.43 17.48
CA MET A 103 3.59 11.16 16.05
C MET A 103 2.12 11.16 15.61
N LEU A 104 1.19 10.73 16.46
CA LEU A 104 -0.25 10.82 16.17
C LEU A 104 -0.75 12.27 16.11
N LEU A 105 -0.26 13.15 16.98
CA LEU A 105 -0.64 14.57 16.96
C LEU A 105 -0.08 15.36 15.78
N LEU A 106 1.08 14.95 15.27
CA LEU A 106 1.69 15.56 14.07
C LEU A 106 1.07 15.02 12.79
N ASN A 107 0.67 13.74 12.76
CA ASN A 107 0.18 13.07 11.55
C ASN A 107 -1.35 12.98 11.43
N ALA A 108 -2.11 13.14 12.52
CA ALA A 108 -3.54 12.86 12.51
C ALA A 108 -4.36 13.94 13.22
N SER A 109 -5.42 14.33 12.51
CA SER A 109 -6.74 14.85 12.87
C SER A 109 -7.10 15.30 14.29
N LEU A 110 -6.39 15.05 15.40
CA LEU A 110 -6.88 15.44 16.74
C LEU A 110 -7.08 16.96 16.90
N PRO A 111 -6.17 17.85 16.47
CA PRO A 111 -6.44 19.30 16.51
C PRO A 111 -7.58 19.70 15.55
N VAL A 112 -7.75 18.96 14.45
CA VAL A 112 -8.86 19.15 13.49
C VAL A 112 -10.19 18.66 14.07
N GLU A 113 -10.19 17.57 14.82
CA GLU A 113 -11.33 16.96 15.50
C GLU A 113 -11.73 17.79 16.72
N LEU A 114 -10.78 18.29 17.51
CA LEU A 114 -11.07 19.28 18.56
C LEU A 114 -11.64 20.56 17.94
N ALA A 115 -11.03 21.09 16.87
CA ALA A 115 -11.55 22.28 16.20
C ALA A 115 -12.96 22.05 15.63
N ARG A 116 -13.24 20.86 15.10
CA ARG A 116 -14.59 20.48 14.62
C ARG A 116 -15.58 20.29 15.77
N ALA A 117 -15.18 19.68 16.88
CA ALA A 117 -16.01 19.48 18.06
C ALA A 117 -16.37 20.81 18.72
N GLN A 118 -15.41 21.74 18.84
CA GLN A 118 -15.64 23.09 19.35
C GLN A 118 -16.60 23.90 18.49
N ARG A 119 -16.57 23.72 17.16
CA ARG A 119 -17.56 24.34 16.24
C ARG A 119 -18.96 23.73 16.30
N GLY A 120 -19.10 22.52 16.85
CA GLY A 120 -20.40 21.83 16.94
C GLY A 120 -21.26 22.28 18.12
N GLU A 121 -20.67 22.93 19.14
CA GLU A 121 -21.38 23.33 20.36
C GLU A 121 -21.83 24.80 20.39
N GLU A 122 -21.27 25.69 19.57
CA GLU A 122 -21.59 27.12 19.60
C GLU A 122 -22.13 27.67 18.26
N VAL A 123 -23.39 28.14 18.34
CA VAL A 123 -24.05 29.19 17.52
C VAL A 123 -24.74 28.78 16.20
N GLY A 124 -26.08 28.71 16.27
CA GLY A 124 -26.94 29.05 15.14
C GLY A 124 -26.79 30.53 14.81
N CYS A 125 -26.40 30.86 13.58
CA CYS A 125 -26.09 32.23 13.21
C CYS A 125 -27.19 32.84 12.34
N SER A 126 -27.81 33.91 12.85
CA SER A 126 -28.58 34.87 12.07
C SER A 126 -27.62 35.69 11.19
N ALA A 127 -27.98 35.83 9.92
CA ALA A 127 -27.23 36.60 8.94
C ALA A 127 -27.27 38.10 9.24
N SER A 128 -26.12 38.76 9.20
CA SER A 128 -26.06 40.21 9.00
C SER A 128 -24.97 40.57 8.00
N THR A 129 -25.25 41.62 7.25
CA THR A 129 -24.66 42.03 5.98
C THR A 129 -23.55 43.07 6.13
N GLY A 130 -22.49 42.92 5.33
CA GLY A 130 -21.84 44.04 4.63
C GLY A 130 -20.63 44.69 5.31
N GLY A 131 -19.43 44.36 4.83
CA GLY A 131 -18.20 45.11 5.10
C GLY A 131 -16.96 44.32 4.72
N GLY A 132 -16.35 44.62 3.57
CA GLY A 132 -15.17 43.92 3.07
C GLY A 132 -13.94 44.13 3.96
N CYS A 133 -13.52 43.08 4.64
CA CYS A 133 -12.15 42.91 5.14
C CYS A 133 -11.87 41.41 5.35
N GLU A 134 -10.59 41.07 5.44
CA GLU A 134 -9.96 39.73 5.46
C GLU A 134 -10.31 38.88 6.70
N GLU A 135 -11.54 38.98 7.19
CA GLU A 135 -12.00 38.43 8.46
C GLU A 135 -12.61 37.02 8.34
N ASN A 136 -12.75 36.50 7.12
CA ASN A 136 -13.27 35.15 6.88
C ASN A 136 -12.20 34.21 6.33
N CYS A 137 -12.34 32.93 6.64
CA CYS A 137 -11.51 31.89 6.06
C CYS A 137 -11.91 31.64 4.59
N PRO A 138 -10.99 31.69 3.62
CA PRO A 138 -11.34 31.52 2.20
C PRO A 138 -11.70 30.08 1.82
N VAL A 139 -11.56 29.10 2.72
CA VAL A 139 -11.86 27.69 2.47
C VAL A 139 -13.24 27.31 3.01
N CYS A 140 -13.55 27.60 4.28
CA CYS A 140 -14.89 27.34 4.84
C CYS A 140 -15.85 28.52 4.72
N LEU A 141 -15.35 29.71 4.39
CA LEU A 141 -16.09 30.98 4.30
C LEU A 141 -16.62 31.53 5.64
N ASP A 142 -16.33 30.85 6.75
CA ASP A 142 -16.69 31.29 8.10
C ASP A 142 -15.83 32.47 8.58
N ALA A 143 -16.40 33.32 9.42
CA ALA A 143 -15.67 34.39 10.11
C ALA A 143 -14.70 33.82 11.14
N TYR A 144 -13.54 34.47 11.31
CA TYR A 144 -12.57 34.11 12.34
C TYR A 144 -13.06 34.53 13.72
N ASN A 145 -13.26 33.57 14.61
CA ASN A 145 -13.57 33.81 16.01
C ASN A 145 -12.29 34.11 16.82
N ALA A 146 -12.43 34.79 17.96
CA ALA A 146 -11.31 35.07 18.88
C ALA A 146 -10.63 33.79 19.41
N THR A 147 -11.35 32.67 19.41
CA THR A 147 -10.89 31.34 19.83
C THR A 147 -10.29 30.52 18.70
N ASP A 148 -10.44 30.94 17.44
CA ASP A 148 -9.96 30.17 16.30
C ASP A 148 -8.44 30.16 16.20
N HIS A 149 -7.89 28.98 15.95
CA HIS A 149 -6.47 28.84 15.67
C HIS A 149 -6.19 29.23 14.21
N ILE A 150 -5.73 30.47 14.00
CA ILE A 150 -5.45 31.00 12.66
C ILE A 150 -4.03 30.67 12.22
N VAL A 151 -3.91 30.12 11.02
CA VAL A 151 -2.66 29.79 10.35
C VAL A 151 -2.38 30.87 9.31
N LEU A 152 -1.20 31.47 9.39
CA LEU A 152 -0.69 32.42 8.40
C LEU A 152 0.32 31.70 7.50
N THR A 153 0.04 31.67 6.21
CA THR A 153 0.93 31.07 5.21
C THR A 153 2.12 31.99 4.91
N GLN A 154 3.18 31.46 4.28
CA GLN A 154 4.38 32.23 3.95
C GLN A 154 4.07 33.38 2.97
N CYS A 155 3.06 33.20 2.11
CA CYS A 155 2.57 34.24 1.22
C CYS A 155 1.63 35.26 1.88
N GLY A 156 1.37 35.16 3.19
CA GLY A 156 0.60 36.12 3.97
C GLY A 156 -0.91 35.86 4.05
N HIS A 157 -1.43 34.78 3.45
CA HIS A 157 -2.86 34.46 3.52
C HIS A 157 -3.20 33.70 4.80
N ARG A 158 -4.37 34.00 5.37
CA ARG A 158 -4.89 33.46 6.63
C ARG A 158 -5.89 32.33 6.35
N PHE A 159 -5.86 31.31 7.20
CA PHE A 159 -6.78 30.17 7.15
C PHE A 159 -7.10 29.68 8.57
N CYS A 160 -8.28 29.09 8.77
CA CYS A 160 -8.53 28.27 9.95
C CYS A 160 -7.59 27.05 9.93
N TYR A 161 -7.08 26.65 11.09
CA TYR A 161 -6.19 25.49 11.21
C TYR A 161 -6.77 24.23 10.57
N SER A 162 -8.06 23.94 10.80
CA SER A 162 -8.71 22.75 10.24
C SER A 162 -8.75 22.76 8.71
N CYS A 163 -9.07 23.90 8.10
CA CYS A 163 -9.12 24.02 6.65
C CYS A 163 -7.73 23.85 6.03
N MET A 164 -6.72 24.44 6.68
CA MET A 164 -5.35 24.31 6.22
C MET A 164 -4.85 22.86 6.31
N ALA A 165 -5.15 22.18 7.43
CA ALA A 165 -4.83 20.77 7.61
C ALA A 165 -5.55 19.87 6.60
N GLU A 166 -6.82 20.15 6.30
CA GLU A 166 -7.59 19.44 5.26
C GLU A 166 -6.99 19.64 3.87
N CYS A 167 -6.57 20.87 3.52
CA CYS A 167 -5.87 21.12 2.27
C CYS A 167 -4.55 20.34 2.19
N ALA A 168 -3.77 20.31 3.27
CA ALA A 168 -2.53 19.52 3.32
C ALA A 168 -2.80 18.01 3.17
N LEU A 169 -3.82 17.48 3.85
CA LEU A 169 -4.23 16.07 3.76
C LEU A 169 -4.73 15.68 2.36
N ALA A 170 -5.38 16.61 1.67
CA ALA A 170 -5.81 16.43 0.28
C ALA A 170 -4.65 16.54 -0.73
N GLY A 171 -3.41 16.77 -0.27
CA GLY A 171 -2.22 16.83 -1.10
C GLY A 171 -2.04 18.15 -1.85
N PHE A 172 -2.67 19.24 -1.41
CA PHE A 172 -2.43 20.55 -2.00
C PHE A 172 -1.05 21.09 -1.57
N GLU A 173 -0.26 21.52 -2.55
CA GLU A 173 1.10 22.06 -2.35
C GLU A 173 1.20 23.57 -2.66
N SER A 174 0.06 24.25 -2.77
CA SER A 174 0.00 25.66 -3.19
C SER A 174 -1.09 26.40 -2.45
N CYS A 175 -0.86 27.69 -2.17
CA CYS A 175 -1.84 28.53 -1.47
C CYS A 175 -3.21 28.48 -2.16
N PRO A 176 -4.33 28.18 -1.45
CA PRO A 176 -5.66 28.23 -2.06
C PRO A 176 -6.05 29.62 -2.61
N VAL A 177 -5.45 30.69 -2.07
CA VAL A 177 -5.76 32.07 -2.50
C VAL A 177 -4.87 32.50 -3.66
N CYS A 178 -3.54 32.55 -3.47
CA CYS A 178 -2.63 33.11 -4.48
C CYS A 178 -1.91 32.07 -5.34
N ARG A 179 -2.14 30.77 -5.11
CA ARG A 179 -1.52 29.63 -5.81
C ARG A 179 0.01 29.60 -5.76
N LYS A 180 0.66 30.41 -4.92
CA LYS A 180 2.12 30.32 -4.70
C LYS A 180 2.45 28.95 -4.08
N PRO A 181 3.39 28.18 -4.65
CA PRO A 181 3.84 26.91 -4.09
C PRO A 181 4.40 27.10 -2.68
N GLN A 182 3.90 26.34 -1.72
CA GLN A 182 4.38 26.32 -0.33
C GLN A 182 3.78 25.12 0.41
N SER A 183 4.43 24.71 1.50
CA SER A 183 3.85 23.70 2.39
C SER A 183 2.56 24.24 3.03
N LEU A 184 1.51 23.42 2.97
CA LEU A 184 0.23 23.72 3.60
C LEU A 184 0.07 23.09 4.98
N ASP A 185 1.05 22.32 5.46
CA ASP A 185 0.96 21.69 6.79
C ASP A 185 1.07 22.77 7.90
N PRO A 186 0.02 22.98 8.69
CA PRO A 186 0.04 23.99 9.75
C PRO A 186 1.04 23.65 10.87
N THR A 187 1.44 22.38 11.01
CA THR A 187 2.46 21.91 11.93
C THR A 187 3.83 22.49 11.56
N LEU A 188 4.17 22.43 10.27
CA LEU A 188 5.42 22.99 9.73
C LEU A 188 5.47 24.50 9.92
N ALA A 189 4.38 25.20 9.62
CA ALA A 189 4.28 26.64 9.84
C ALA A 189 4.49 27.04 11.31
N ALA A 190 3.97 26.25 12.26
CA ALA A 190 4.17 26.49 13.69
C ALA A 190 5.60 26.21 14.14
N ILE A 191 6.22 25.15 13.63
CA ILE A 191 7.63 24.83 13.88
C ILE A 191 8.53 25.98 13.40
N ASP A 192 8.31 26.47 12.17
CA ASP A 192 9.08 27.58 11.60
C ASP A 192 8.92 28.87 12.41
N LYS A 193 7.69 29.17 12.88
CA LYS A 193 7.43 30.32 13.75
C LYS A 193 8.15 30.21 15.09
N LEU A 194 8.16 29.02 15.71
CA LEU A 194 8.81 28.78 17.01
C LEU A 194 10.34 28.80 16.93
N LEU A 195 10.90 28.33 15.81
CA LEU A 195 12.35 28.24 15.61
C LEU A 195 12.95 29.49 14.95
N GLY A 196 12.11 30.39 14.42
CA GLY A 196 12.50 31.45 13.50
C GLY A 196 12.70 30.92 12.08
N THR A 197 12.56 31.78 11.08
CA THR A 197 12.55 31.51 9.62
C THR A 197 13.81 30.84 9.03
N HIS A 198 14.69 30.27 9.85
CA HIS A 198 15.96 29.65 9.46
C HIS A 198 15.98 28.11 9.62
N ALA A 199 14.83 27.46 9.81
CA ALA A 199 14.79 26.02 10.10
C ALA A 199 14.96 25.12 8.86
N GLY A 200 14.73 25.61 7.64
CA GLY A 200 15.10 24.94 6.37
C GLY A 200 14.75 23.45 6.29
N GLY A 201 13.55 23.04 6.75
CA GLY A 201 13.12 21.63 6.74
C GLY A 201 13.83 20.70 7.75
N LYS A 202 14.78 21.20 8.55
CA LYS A 202 15.61 20.39 9.48
C LYS A 202 14.82 19.65 10.57
N TYR A 203 13.60 20.10 10.84
CA TYR A 203 12.70 19.57 11.87
C TYR A 203 11.37 19.10 11.28
N ASP A 204 11.27 18.94 9.96
CA ASP A 204 10.07 18.46 9.31
C ASP A 204 9.71 17.04 9.85
N PRO A 205 8.52 16.86 10.45
CA PRO A 205 8.07 15.57 10.97
C PRO A 205 7.72 14.56 9.87
N LEU A 206 7.45 15.03 8.64
CA LEU A 206 7.07 14.23 7.48
C LEU A 206 8.27 13.94 6.55
N ALA A 207 9.33 14.74 6.63
CA ALA A 207 10.59 14.40 5.97
C ALA A 207 11.22 13.16 6.63
N ALA A 208 11.36 12.09 5.87
CA ALA A 208 12.25 10.99 6.25
C ALA A 208 13.65 11.58 6.51
N PRO A 209 14.38 11.13 7.54
CA PRO A 209 15.75 11.58 7.73
C PRO A 209 16.57 11.18 6.50
N LEU A 210 16.93 12.18 5.69
CA LEU A 210 17.90 12.00 4.61
C LEU A 210 19.23 11.58 5.26
N PRO A 211 19.91 10.54 4.75
CA PRO A 211 21.24 10.20 5.22
C PRO A 211 22.15 11.43 5.09
N THR A 212 22.96 11.67 6.11
CA THR A 212 23.91 12.79 6.07
C THR A 212 24.96 12.52 4.99
N ALA A 213 25.53 13.58 4.39
CA ALA A 213 26.62 13.43 3.41
C ALA A 213 27.79 12.56 3.93
N ALA A 214 28.00 12.52 5.25
CA ALA A 214 28.98 11.65 5.88
C ALA A 214 28.55 10.17 5.92
N GLU A 215 27.26 9.89 6.09
CA GLU A 215 26.68 8.53 6.05
C GLU A 215 26.57 8.02 4.61
N GLU A 216 26.25 8.88 3.65
CA GLU A 216 26.29 8.56 2.21
C GLU A 216 27.74 8.25 1.78
N ALA A 217 28.72 9.06 2.20
CA ALA A 217 30.13 8.80 1.93
C ALA A 217 30.65 7.52 2.62
N ALA A 218 30.16 7.20 3.83
CA ALA A 218 30.54 5.97 4.54
C ALA A 218 29.88 4.72 3.93
N ALA A 219 28.65 4.82 3.44
CA ALA A 219 27.96 3.75 2.72
C ALA A 219 28.62 3.50 1.36
N ALA A 220 28.99 4.56 0.64
CA ALA A 220 29.75 4.47 -0.62
C ALA A 220 31.10 3.77 -0.41
N LYS A 221 31.86 4.16 0.63
CA LYS A 221 33.14 3.51 0.97
C LYS A 221 33.00 2.05 1.40
N ARG A 222 31.89 1.66 2.04
CA ARG A 222 31.62 0.24 2.36
C ARG A 222 31.32 -0.58 1.11
N LEU A 223 30.57 -0.02 0.15
CA LEU A 223 30.29 -0.66 -1.13
C LEU A 223 31.55 -0.81 -1.99
N GLU A 224 32.47 0.17 -1.96
CA GLU A 224 33.78 0.06 -2.62
C GLU A 224 34.67 -1.01 -1.98
N ALA A 225 34.66 -1.13 -0.65
CA ALA A 225 35.45 -2.13 0.07
C ALA A 225 34.91 -3.56 -0.10
N GLU A 226 33.60 -3.73 -0.25
CA GLU A 226 32.95 -5.05 -0.43
C GLU A 226 32.82 -5.46 -1.92
N GLY A 227 32.95 -4.51 -2.87
CA GLY A 227 32.86 -4.74 -4.31
C GLY A 227 34.19 -5.08 -5.02
N GLY A 228 35.29 -5.19 -4.27
CA GLY A 228 36.63 -5.43 -4.82
C GLY A 228 36.89 -6.87 -5.27
N SER A 229 36.19 -7.36 -6.30
CA SER A 229 36.69 -8.38 -7.26
C SER A 229 35.63 -8.75 -8.31
N ALA A 230 35.15 -7.77 -9.07
CA ALA A 230 34.45 -8.03 -10.34
C ALA A 230 34.82 -6.95 -11.38
N ALA A 231 36.12 -6.68 -11.51
CA ALA A 231 36.64 -5.87 -12.60
C ALA A 231 36.83 -6.76 -13.84
N GLY A 232 35.80 -6.82 -14.68
CA GLY A 232 35.87 -7.35 -16.03
C GLY A 232 35.37 -6.31 -17.03
N SER A 233 36.32 -5.66 -17.71
CA SER A 233 36.20 -5.10 -19.08
C SER A 233 34.96 -4.23 -19.34
N GLY A 234 35.02 -2.90 -19.26
CA GLY A 234 35.85 -2.11 -20.17
C GLY A 234 35.20 -1.92 -21.55
N GLY A 235 33.92 -1.55 -21.59
CA GLY A 235 33.23 -1.11 -22.82
C GLY A 235 32.10 -0.17 -22.43
N GLY A 236 32.13 1.08 -22.95
CA GLY A 236 31.12 2.11 -22.71
C GLY A 236 29.78 1.77 -23.36
N GLY A 237 29.14 0.71 -22.87
CA GLY A 237 27.79 0.32 -23.24
C GLY A 237 26.81 0.95 -22.27
N GLY A 238 25.87 1.75 -22.78
CA GLY A 238 24.76 2.30 -22.00
C GLY A 238 24.11 1.22 -21.15
N GLY A 239 23.86 1.54 -19.88
CA GLY A 239 23.33 0.56 -18.93
C GLY A 239 22.01 -0.05 -19.42
N GLU A 240 21.81 -1.35 -19.18
CA GLU A 240 20.53 -2.00 -19.43
C GLU A 240 19.78 -2.10 -18.09
N LEU A 241 18.50 -1.70 -18.06
CA LEU A 241 17.60 -1.98 -16.94
C LEU A 241 16.72 -3.18 -17.29
N ARG A 242 16.69 -4.18 -16.42
CA ARG A 242 15.92 -5.41 -16.60
C ARG A 242 14.77 -5.50 -15.61
N VAL A 243 13.55 -5.63 -16.11
CA VAL A 243 12.32 -5.73 -15.31
C VAL A 243 11.64 -7.07 -15.59
N LEU A 244 11.46 -7.88 -14.56
CA LEU A 244 10.71 -9.14 -14.62
C LEU A 244 9.29 -8.91 -14.10
N THR A 245 8.27 -9.14 -14.92
CA THR A 245 6.88 -9.18 -14.47
C THR A 245 6.44 -10.61 -14.32
N TRP A 246 5.91 -10.94 -13.14
CA TRP A 246 5.64 -12.32 -12.82
C TRP A 246 4.52 -12.54 -11.81
N ASN A 247 3.58 -13.40 -12.17
CA ASN A 247 2.54 -13.88 -11.26
C ASN A 247 3.10 -14.99 -10.38
N LEU A 248 3.28 -14.69 -9.09
CA LEU A 248 3.92 -15.60 -8.12
C LEU A 248 3.00 -16.76 -7.72
N ALA A 249 1.69 -16.53 -7.72
CA ALA A 249 0.73 -17.56 -7.37
C ALA A 249 0.48 -18.45 -8.58
N ALA A 250 0.78 -19.75 -8.46
CA ALA A 250 0.07 -20.74 -9.27
C ALA A 250 -1.35 -20.85 -8.71
N ILE A 251 -2.26 -19.96 -9.12
CA ILE A 251 -3.66 -20.31 -8.95
C ILE A 251 -3.95 -21.29 -10.08
N CYS A 252 -3.94 -22.59 -9.77
CA CYS A 252 -4.36 -23.61 -10.72
C CYS A 252 -5.83 -23.35 -11.08
N PHE A 253 -6.05 -22.59 -12.15
CA PHE A 253 -7.36 -22.43 -12.72
C PHE A 253 -7.57 -23.59 -13.71
N PRO A 254 -8.71 -24.29 -13.64
CA PRO A 254 -9.74 -24.28 -12.60
C PRO A 254 -9.51 -25.36 -11.52
N PHE A 255 -9.56 -24.97 -10.24
CA PHE A 255 -9.87 -25.92 -9.16
C PHE A 255 -11.32 -26.41 -9.37
N LYS A 256 -11.45 -27.52 -10.10
CA LYS A 256 -12.71 -28.21 -10.35
C LYS A 256 -13.03 -29.13 -9.18
N ALA A 257 -13.38 -28.55 -8.05
CA ALA A 257 -14.12 -29.27 -7.02
C ALA A 257 -15.59 -28.85 -7.14
N PRO A 258 -16.55 -29.79 -7.25
CA PRO A 258 -17.96 -29.43 -7.13
C PRO A 258 -18.20 -28.73 -5.79
N SER A 259 -19.09 -27.74 -5.77
CA SER A 259 -19.29 -26.85 -4.62
C SER A 259 -19.54 -27.58 -3.31
N TRP A 260 -20.17 -28.77 -3.35
CA TRP A 260 -20.39 -29.61 -2.18
C TRP A 260 -19.10 -30.18 -1.61
N GLN A 261 -18.12 -30.57 -2.44
CA GLN A 261 -16.81 -31.00 -1.96
C GLN A 261 -16.13 -29.84 -1.28
N ILE A 262 -16.14 -28.64 -1.90
CA ILE A 262 -15.52 -27.44 -1.34
C ILE A 262 -16.11 -27.15 0.04
N ALA A 263 -17.44 -27.11 0.12
CA ALA A 263 -18.15 -26.95 1.39
C ALA A 263 -17.74 -28.03 2.40
N LEU A 264 -17.68 -29.30 1.97
CA LEU A 264 -17.30 -30.42 2.83
C LEU A 264 -15.86 -30.28 3.35
N GLY A 265 -14.87 -29.96 2.51
CA GLY A 265 -13.49 -29.83 2.98
C GLY A 265 -13.27 -28.58 3.83
N VAL A 266 -14.01 -27.50 3.58
CA VAL A 266 -14.08 -26.32 4.46
C VAL A 266 -14.62 -26.71 5.85
N LEU A 267 -15.73 -27.44 5.87
CA LEU A 267 -16.38 -27.95 7.09
C LEU A 267 -15.49 -28.96 7.82
N LEU A 268 -14.90 -29.92 7.13
CA LEU A 268 -14.04 -30.91 7.77
C LEU A 268 -12.66 -30.36 8.13
N GLY A 269 -12.31 -29.15 7.67
CA GLY A 269 -10.96 -28.63 7.82
C GLY A 269 -9.98 -29.60 7.17
N LEU A 270 -10.25 -30.02 5.94
CA LEU A 270 -9.30 -30.76 5.14
C LEU A 270 -8.36 -29.74 4.50
N ASP A 271 -7.06 -29.99 4.59
CA ASP A 271 -6.11 -29.28 3.75
C ASP A 271 -6.23 -29.87 2.36
N TRP A 272 -6.66 -29.05 1.43
CA TRP A 272 -6.76 -29.44 0.03
C TRP A 272 -5.37 -29.34 -0.55
N ALA A 273 -4.62 -30.43 -0.47
CA ALA A 273 -3.64 -30.72 -1.48
C ALA A 273 -4.38 -31.54 -2.54
N ASP A 274 -4.43 -31.06 -3.78
CA ASP A 274 -4.66 -32.01 -4.87
C ASP A 274 -3.46 -32.97 -4.96
N SER A 275 -3.59 -34.00 -5.80
CA SER A 275 -2.52 -34.97 -6.08
C SER A 275 -1.20 -34.33 -6.55
N TYR A 276 -1.23 -33.06 -6.97
CA TYR A 276 -0.08 -32.29 -7.43
C TYR A 276 0.49 -31.37 -6.33
N GLY A 277 -0.20 -31.21 -5.19
CA GLY A 277 0.22 -30.46 -4.02
C GLY A 277 0.51 -28.99 -4.30
N ASP A 278 -0.32 -28.39 -5.16
CA ASP A 278 0.01 -27.16 -5.87
C ASP A 278 -0.09 -25.87 -5.04
N VAL A 279 -0.60 -25.89 -3.81
CA VAL A 279 -0.33 -24.81 -2.84
C VAL A 279 -0.25 -25.36 -1.43
N ALA A 280 0.96 -25.39 -0.86
CA ALA A 280 1.11 -25.63 0.56
C ALA A 280 0.50 -24.44 1.32
N LEU A 281 -0.62 -24.68 2.02
CA LEU A 281 -1.28 -23.68 2.87
C LEU A 281 -0.35 -23.20 4.01
N ASP A 282 0.61 -24.04 4.39
CA ASP A 282 1.70 -23.67 5.28
C ASP A 282 2.96 -23.29 4.49
N ALA A 283 3.25 -21.99 4.47
CA ALA A 283 4.47 -21.43 3.89
C ALA A 283 5.76 -21.94 4.55
N GLN A 284 5.68 -22.55 5.73
CA GLN A 284 6.83 -23.11 6.46
C GLN A 284 7.07 -24.60 6.21
N SER A 285 6.14 -25.30 5.56
CA SER A 285 6.33 -26.71 5.20
C SER A 285 7.59 -26.90 4.34
N SER A 286 8.24 -28.06 4.47
CA SER A 286 9.43 -28.40 3.66
C SER A 286 9.17 -28.28 2.16
N ARG A 287 7.97 -28.67 1.72
CA ARG A 287 7.51 -28.54 0.33
C ARG A 287 7.36 -27.08 -0.10
N ALA A 288 6.75 -26.22 0.74
CA ALA A 288 6.67 -24.80 0.45
C ALA A 288 8.06 -24.16 0.34
N LYS A 289 8.98 -24.48 1.27
CA LYS A 289 10.37 -24.01 1.23
C LYS A 289 11.10 -24.42 -0.05
N ALA A 290 10.97 -25.69 -0.45
CA ALA A 290 11.55 -26.19 -1.69
C ALA A 290 11.02 -25.41 -2.91
N ARG A 291 9.71 -25.16 -2.95
CA ARG A 291 9.09 -24.33 -3.99
C ARG A 291 9.60 -22.89 -3.98
N TRP A 292 9.68 -22.23 -2.81
CA TRP A 292 10.20 -20.87 -2.73
C TRP A 292 11.66 -20.78 -3.17
N ALA A 293 12.46 -21.82 -2.90
CA ALA A 293 13.82 -21.91 -3.42
C ALA A 293 13.85 -22.04 -4.96
N GLN A 294 12.95 -22.80 -5.56
CA GLN A 294 12.82 -22.90 -7.03
C GLN A 294 12.37 -21.56 -7.64
N GLN A 295 11.37 -20.89 -7.05
CA GLN A 295 10.92 -19.57 -7.47
C GLN A 295 12.04 -18.51 -7.35
N ALA A 296 12.81 -18.54 -6.26
CA ALA A 296 13.98 -17.70 -6.09
C ALA A 296 15.07 -17.99 -7.14
N ALA A 297 15.33 -19.26 -7.45
CA ALA A 297 16.28 -19.64 -8.49
C ALA A 297 15.84 -19.12 -9.87
N TYR A 298 14.54 -19.17 -10.18
CA TYR A 298 13.97 -18.62 -11.40
C TYR A 298 14.17 -17.09 -11.48
N ILE A 299 13.83 -16.35 -10.41
CA ILE A 299 14.08 -14.90 -10.31
C ILE A 299 15.56 -14.59 -10.52
N ARG A 300 16.47 -15.26 -9.82
CA ARG A 300 17.92 -15.02 -9.99
C ARG A 300 18.38 -15.26 -11.42
N SER A 301 17.85 -16.31 -12.06
CA SER A 301 18.23 -16.68 -13.41
C SER A 301 17.83 -15.63 -14.46
N SER A 302 16.83 -14.79 -14.16
CA SER A 302 16.45 -13.66 -15.00
C SER A 302 17.50 -12.54 -15.02
N SER A 303 18.32 -12.46 -13.96
CA SER A 303 19.19 -11.32 -13.68
C SER A 303 18.45 -9.97 -13.67
N ALA A 304 17.14 -9.97 -13.38
CA ALA A 304 16.35 -8.75 -13.34
C ALA A 304 16.80 -7.82 -12.20
N ASP A 305 16.82 -6.53 -12.49
CA ASP A 305 17.10 -5.48 -11.51
C ASP A 305 15.87 -5.20 -10.66
N LEU A 306 14.70 -5.28 -11.30
CA LEU A 306 13.39 -5.08 -10.69
C LEU A 306 12.49 -6.28 -10.99
N VAL A 307 11.72 -6.73 -10.00
CA VAL A 307 10.74 -7.81 -10.16
C VAL A 307 9.37 -7.33 -9.70
N LEU A 308 8.42 -7.25 -10.62
CA LEU A 308 7.03 -6.88 -10.37
C LEU A 308 6.23 -8.16 -10.12
N LEU A 309 6.14 -8.55 -8.85
CA LEU A 309 5.41 -9.74 -8.42
C LEU A 309 3.92 -9.45 -8.28
N GLN A 310 3.10 -10.35 -8.79
CA GLN A 310 1.64 -10.32 -8.59
C GLN A 310 1.15 -11.52 -7.80
N GLU A 311 -0.05 -11.36 -7.25
CA GLU A 311 -0.76 -12.35 -6.44
C GLU A 311 0.03 -12.94 -5.27
N VAL A 312 0.89 -12.14 -4.64
CA VAL A 312 1.62 -12.60 -3.46
C VAL A 312 0.61 -12.96 -2.35
N SER A 313 0.71 -14.16 -1.78
CA SER A 313 -0.32 -14.67 -0.85
C SER A 313 -0.22 -14.05 0.56
N GLY A 314 0.87 -13.32 0.84
CA GLY A 314 1.05 -12.47 2.03
C GLY A 314 2.47 -12.51 2.61
N LYS A 315 2.65 -11.85 3.76
CA LYS A 315 3.95 -11.65 4.44
C LYS A 315 4.76 -12.90 4.69
N ALA A 316 4.12 -14.03 4.98
CA ALA A 316 4.81 -15.27 5.28
C ALA A 316 5.50 -15.81 4.02
N THR A 317 4.76 -15.83 2.90
CA THR A 317 5.26 -16.18 1.58
C THR A 317 6.37 -15.24 1.13
N LEU A 318 6.14 -13.92 1.23
CA LEU A 318 7.15 -12.92 0.85
C LEU A 318 8.44 -13.08 1.68
N ARG A 319 8.33 -13.30 3.00
CA ARG A 319 9.51 -13.55 3.85
C ARG A 319 10.23 -14.84 3.49
N ALA A 320 9.49 -15.91 3.18
CA ALA A 320 10.11 -17.17 2.76
C ALA A 320 10.84 -17.02 1.43
N LEU A 321 10.25 -16.31 0.46
CA LEU A 321 10.87 -15.99 -0.82
C LEU A 321 12.12 -15.10 -0.64
N LEU A 322 12.04 -14.03 0.14
CA LEU A 322 13.17 -13.14 0.43
C LEU A 322 14.29 -13.84 1.21
N GLY A 323 13.95 -14.79 2.09
CA GLY A 323 14.96 -15.64 2.74
C GLY A 323 15.75 -16.47 1.72
N ALA A 324 15.12 -16.83 0.61
CA ALA A 324 15.77 -17.48 -0.53
C ALA A 324 16.35 -16.49 -1.56
N LEU A 325 16.17 -15.17 -1.39
CA LEU A 325 16.67 -14.08 -2.25
C LEU A 325 17.36 -12.97 -1.40
N PRO A 326 18.47 -13.26 -0.70
CA PRO A 326 19.15 -12.29 0.15
C PRO A 326 19.75 -11.10 -0.64
N ASP A 327 19.92 -11.26 -1.95
CA ASP A 327 20.36 -10.25 -2.91
C ASP A 327 19.22 -9.33 -3.36
N TYR A 328 17.99 -9.56 -2.92
CA TYR A 328 16.84 -8.70 -3.20
C TYR A 328 16.27 -8.08 -1.94
N GLU A 329 15.67 -6.91 -2.10
CA GLU A 329 14.80 -6.28 -1.12
C GLU A 329 13.43 -5.99 -1.73
N ALA A 330 12.41 -5.79 -0.89
CA ALA A 330 11.03 -5.63 -1.35
C ALA A 330 10.42 -4.30 -0.91
N ALA A 331 9.68 -3.68 -1.83
CA ALA A 331 8.74 -2.61 -1.56
C ALA A 331 7.30 -3.11 -1.78
N TYR A 332 6.46 -2.89 -0.78
CA TYR A 332 5.04 -3.22 -0.83
C TYR A 332 4.24 -2.26 0.04
N VAL A 333 3.00 -1.98 -0.36
CA VAL A 333 2.07 -1.24 0.49
C VAL A 333 1.23 -2.24 1.28
N PRO A 334 1.32 -2.24 2.62
CA PRO A 334 0.46 -3.09 3.41
C PRO A 334 -0.98 -2.57 3.32
N TRP A 335 -1.84 -3.29 2.61
CA TRP A 335 -3.25 -2.96 2.56
C TRP A 335 -3.96 -3.45 3.82
N ARG A 336 -4.78 -2.58 4.43
CA ARG A 336 -5.60 -2.92 5.60
C ARG A 336 -7.01 -3.26 5.15
N PRO A 337 -7.57 -4.40 5.58
CA PRO A 337 -8.95 -4.73 5.31
C PRO A 337 -9.87 -3.67 5.90
N THR A 338 -10.93 -3.33 5.15
CA THR A 338 -12.00 -2.49 5.67
C THR A 338 -12.66 -3.18 6.86
N TYR A 339 -13.23 -2.41 7.78
CA TYR A 339 -13.93 -2.97 8.94
C TYR A 339 -15.02 -3.96 8.52
N PHE A 340 -15.75 -3.63 7.47
CA PHE A 340 -16.75 -4.50 6.87
C PHE A 340 -16.16 -5.82 6.35
N ALA A 341 -15.02 -5.78 5.66
CA ALA A 341 -14.33 -6.99 5.22
C ALA A 341 -13.93 -7.89 6.40
N VAL A 342 -13.49 -7.29 7.52
CA VAL A 342 -13.19 -8.02 8.76
C VAL A 342 -14.47 -8.64 9.35
N GLN A 343 -15.58 -7.91 9.39
CA GLN A 343 -16.86 -8.43 9.87
C GLN A 343 -17.38 -9.60 9.02
N LEU A 344 -17.32 -9.48 7.69
CA LEU A 344 -17.76 -10.54 6.78
C LEU A 344 -16.88 -11.79 6.92
N PHE A 345 -15.57 -11.62 7.08
CA PHE A 345 -14.67 -12.73 7.39
C PHE A 345 -15.00 -13.36 8.76
N ALA A 346 -15.21 -12.57 9.80
CA ALA A 346 -15.58 -13.06 11.12
C ALA A 346 -16.91 -13.84 11.08
N LEU A 347 -17.91 -13.31 10.37
CA LEU A 347 -19.19 -13.97 10.17
C LEU A 347 -19.03 -15.31 9.42
N ALA A 348 -18.25 -15.34 8.35
CA ALA A 348 -17.97 -16.57 7.60
C ALA A 348 -17.27 -17.62 8.47
N VAL A 349 -16.28 -17.20 9.27
CA VAL A 349 -15.58 -18.07 10.24
C VAL A 349 -16.56 -18.61 11.28
N LEU A 350 -17.44 -17.77 11.84
CA LEU A 350 -18.42 -18.17 12.83
C LEU A 350 -19.45 -19.14 12.24
N LEU A 351 -20.00 -18.86 11.05
CA LEU A 351 -20.96 -19.74 10.38
C LEU A 351 -20.37 -21.12 10.15
N VAL A 352 -19.13 -21.19 9.68
CA VAL A 352 -18.49 -22.48 9.47
C VAL A 352 -18.13 -23.14 10.78
N ALA A 353 -17.63 -22.43 11.78
CA ALA A 353 -17.37 -22.99 13.10
C ALA A 353 -18.64 -23.58 13.74
N SER A 354 -19.78 -22.90 13.61
CA SER A 354 -21.08 -23.40 14.04
C SER A 354 -21.46 -24.68 13.30
N ALA A 355 -21.34 -24.70 11.97
CA ALA A 355 -21.63 -25.89 11.19
C ALA A 355 -20.71 -27.07 11.56
N LYS A 356 -19.42 -26.81 11.82
CA LYS A 356 -18.47 -27.83 12.32
C LYS A 356 -18.87 -28.38 13.68
N LEU A 357 -19.26 -27.51 14.60
CA LEU A 357 -19.71 -27.91 15.94
C LEU A 357 -20.94 -28.81 15.86
N LEU A 358 -21.94 -28.42 15.05
CA LEU A 358 -23.16 -29.21 14.84
C LEU A 358 -22.85 -30.59 14.25
N LEU A 359 -21.96 -30.66 13.26
CA LEU A 359 -21.53 -31.94 12.68
C LEU A 359 -20.79 -32.82 13.70
N LEU A 360 -19.92 -32.22 14.53
CA LEU A 360 -19.20 -32.94 15.57
C LEU A 360 -20.14 -33.47 16.66
N GLU A 361 -21.10 -32.65 17.10
CA GLU A 361 -22.11 -33.07 18.09
C GLU A 361 -22.99 -34.21 17.56
N ALA A 362 -23.47 -34.09 16.31
CA ALA A 362 -24.25 -35.14 15.66
C ALA A 362 -23.46 -36.46 15.54
N PHE A 363 -22.17 -36.37 15.17
CA PHE A 363 -21.29 -37.53 15.09
C PHE A 363 -21.05 -38.20 16.45
N CYS A 364 -20.72 -37.42 17.49
CA CYS A 364 -20.53 -37.95 18.84
C CYS A 364 -21.80 -38.62 19.38
N ALA A 365 -22.97 -38.01 19.15
CA ALA A 365 -24.26 -38.57 19.54
C ALA A 365 -24.54 -39.90 18.82
N ALA A 366 -24.34 -39.96 17.51
CA ALA A 366 -24.54 -41.18 16.72
C ALA A 366 -23.58 -42.32 17.12
N ALA A 367 -22.35 -41.97 17.51
CA ALA A 367 -21.33 -42.92 17.90
C ALA A 367 -21.35 -43.27 19.41
N ALA A 368 -22.28 -42.71 20.20
CA ALA A 368 -22.30 -42.80 21.66
C ALA A 368 -20.96 -42.43 22.33
N LEU A 369 -20.22 -41.50 21.72
CA LEU A 369 -18.94 -41.01 22.25
C LEU A 369 -19.16 -39.78 23.12
N PRO A 370 -18.44 -39.65 24.26
CA PRO A 370 -18.45 -38.40 25.01
C PRO A 370 -17.87 -37.26 24.16
N LEU A 371 -18.46 -36.07 24.28
CA LEU A 371 -17.94 -34.88 23.63
C LEU A 371 -16.51 -34.59 24.12
N PRO A 372 -15.53 -34.38 23.22
CA PRO A 372 -14.11 -34.27 23.57
C PRO A 372 -13.76 -33.01 24.38
N LEU A 373 -14.73 -32.11 24.62
CA LEU A 373 -14.56 -30.88 25.38
C LEU A 373 -15.73 -30.75 26.37
N PRO A 374 -15.51 -30.98 27.68
CA PRO A 374 -16.51 -30.73 28.72
C PRO A 374 -16.60 -29.22 28.97
N ALA A 375 -17.05 -28.49 27.96
CA ALA A 375 -17.17 -27.03 27.99
C ALA A 375 -18.54 -26.61 27.49
N HIS A 376 -19.02 -25.48 28.02
CA HIS A 376 -20.26 -24.83 27.57
C HIS A 376 -20.27 -24.70 26.03
N PRO A 377 -21.41 -24.89 25.34
CA PRO A 377 -21.49 -24.83 23.87
C PRO A 377 -20.82 -23.59 23.26
N LEU A 378 -20.97 -22.43 23.91
CA LEU A 378 -20.31 -21.18 23.51
C LEU A 378 -18.79 -21.27 23.53
N ALA A 379 -18.19 -21.88 24.55
CA ALA A 379 -16.75 -22.03 24.66
C ALA A 379 -16.20 -22.98 23.56
N ARG A 380 -16.95 -24.04 23.24
CA ARG A 380 -16.63 -24.95 22.13
C ARG A 380 -16.71 -24.24 20.78
N LEU A 381 -17.75 -23.44 20.56
CA LEU A 381 -17.88 -22.62 19.35
C LEU A 381 -16.73 -21.62 19.21
N VAL A 382 -16.38 -20.89 20.27
CA VAL A 382 -15.27 -19.92 20.25
C VAL A 382 -13.94 -20.61 19.94
N LEU A 383 -13.68 -21.79 20.52
CA LEU A 383 -12.46 -22.54 20.24
C LEU A 383 -12.40 -23.00 18.77
N ILE A 384 -13.48 -23.57 18.24
CA ILE A 384 -13.56 -23.99 16.83
C ILE A 384 -13.43 -22.78 15.91
N ALA A 385 -14.07 -21.65 16.24
CA ALA A 385 -13.96 -20.40 15.51
C ALA A 385 -12.52 -19.86 15.52
N ALA A 386 -11.81 -19.94 16.64
CA ALA A 386 -10.41 -19.54 16.73
C ALA A 386 -9.50 -20.44 15.87
N VAL A 387 -9.73 -21.75 15.88
CA VAL A 387 -9.00 -22.71 15.02
C VAL A 387 -9.29 -22.45 13.54
N CYS A 388 -10.56 -22.28 13.18
CA CYS A 388 -10.98 -21.91 11.81
C CYS A 388 -10.35 -20.58 11.38
N ALA A 389 -10.42 -19.54 12.20
CA ALA A 389 -9.81 -18.24 11.94
C ALA A 389 -8.31 -18.37 11.71
N THR A 390 -7.61 -19.11 12.55
CA THR A 390 -6.15 -19.30 12.47
C THR A 390 -5.77 -20.03 11.18
N ARG A 391 -6.51 -21.08 10.84
CA ARG A 391 -6.27 -21.87 9.63
C ARG A 391 -6.62 -21.10 8.36
N TRP A 392 -7.67 -20.28 8.39
CA TRP A 392 -8.17 -19.54 7.22
C TRP A 392 -7.52 -18.19 7.02
N ARG A 393 -6.82 -17.67 8.04
CA ARG A 393 -6.05 -16.43 7.96
C ARG A 393 -5.11 -16.40 6.75
N HIS A 394 -4.60 -17.56 6.34
CA HIS A 394 -3.61 -17.72 5.28
C HIS A 394 -4.03 -18.72 4.18
N SER A 395 -5.26 -19.24 4.21
CA SER A 395 -5.61 -20.31 3.28
C SER A 395 -6.00 -19.76 1.91
N VAL A 396 -5.45 -20.38 0.86
CA VAL A 396 -5.90 -20.19 -0.53
C VAL A 396 -7.38 -20.54 -0.67
N VAL A 397 -7.90 -21.46 0.15
CA VAL A 397 -9.31 -21.86 0.14
C VAL A 397 -10.24 -20.65 0.40
N THR A 398 -9.91 -19.77 1.36
CA THR A 398 -10.71 -18.56 1.60
C THR A 398 -10.55 -17.52 0.49
N GLN A 399 -9.38 -17.48 -0.17
CA GLN A 399 -9.14 -16.61 -1.32
C GLN A 399 -9.87 -17.11 -2.58
N TYR A 400 -10.01 -18.42 -2.74
CA TYR A 400 -10.58 -19.10 -3.90
C TYR A 400 -12.10 -19.19 -3.86
N LEU A 401 -12.70 -19.53 -2.71
CA LEU A 401 -14.16 -19.60 -2.56
C LEU A 401 -14.85 -18.29 -2.94
N LEU A 402 -14.29 -17.18 -2.47
CA LEU A 402 -14.86 -15.86 -2.74
C LEU A 402 -14.64 -15.42 -4.20
N GLY A 403 -13.51 -15.81 -4.82
CA GLY A 403 -13.19 -15.45 -6.21
C GLY A 403 -13.90 -16.28 -7.26
N SER A 404 -14.04 -17.59 -7.04
CA SER A 404 -14.71 -18.51 -7.97
C SER A 404 -16.22 -18.27 -8.02
N ILE A 405 -16.87 -17.97 -6.88
CA ILE A 405 -18.30 -17.61 -6.83
C ILE A 405 -18.56 -16.29 -7.57
N ALA A 406 -17.68 -15.29 -7.39
CA ALA A 406 -17.81 -13.99 -8.04
C ALA A 406 -17.64 -14.07 -9.57
N GLY A 407 -16.63 -14.82 -10.04
CA GLY A 407 -16.38 -15.00 -11.48
C GLY A 407 -17.41 -15.88 -12.19
N GLN A 408 -18.04 -16.82 -11.50
CA GLN A 408 -19.15 -17.61 -12.07
C GLN A 408 -20.45 -16.83 -12.12
N ALA A 409 -20.72 -15.96 -11.15
CA ALA A 409 -21.89 -15.09 -11.13
C ALA A 409 -21.90 -14.07 -12.29
N SER A 410 -20.72 -13.69 -12.81
CA SER A 410 -20.58 -12.75 -13.93
C SER A 410 -20.70 -13.39 -15.33
N GLN A 411 -20.84 -14.71 -15.44
CA GLN A 411 -20.82 -15.44 -16.73
C GLN A 411 -22.22 -15.75 -17.34
N GLN A 412 -23.32 -15.17 -16.83
CA GLN A 412 -24.65 -15.45 -17.41
C GLN A 412 -24.99 -14.59 -18.64
N PRO A 413 -25.72 -15.16 -19.62
CA PRO A 413 -26.17 -14.45 -20.83
C PRO A 413 -27.29 -13.44 -20.54
N ASP A 414 -27.35 -12.40 -21.38
CA ASP A 414 -28.13 -11.15 -21.22
C ASP A 414 -29.63 -11.33 -20.90
N PRO A 415 -30.15 -10.67 -19.84
CA PRO A 415 -31.59 -10.47 -19.64
C PRO A 415 -32.07 -9.03 -20.01
N PRO A 416 -33.39 -8.85 -20.27
CA PRO A 416 -33.97 -7.61 -20.83
C PRO A 416 -34.10 -6.47 -19.80
N PRO A 417 -34.31 -5.20 -20.25
CA PRO A 417 -34.03 -4.00 -19.46
C PRO A 417 -35.23 -3.54 -18.62
N LEU A 418 -34.99 -3.06 -17.38
CA LEU A 418 -35.95 -2.24 -16.60
C LEU A 418 -35.24 -1.26 -15.62
N ALA A 419 -36.00 -0.23 -15.20
CA ALA A 419 -35.65 1.13 -14.74
C ALA A 419 -34.97 1.30 -13.34
N PRO A 420 -34.46 2.51 -12.98
CA PRO A 420 -33.49 2.71 -11.89
C PRO A 420 -34.09 3.16 -10.54
N ALA A 421 -33.42 2.82 -9.44
CA ALA A 421 -33.65 3.41 -8.12
C ALA A 421 -32.33 3.77 -7.42
N THR A 422 -32.34 4.89 -6.71
CA THR A 422 -31.22 5.60 -6.06
C THR A 422 -31.29 5.49 -4.53
N ALA A 423 -30.15 5.30 -3.86
CA ALA A 423 -29.86 5.83 -2.50
C ALA A 423 -28.42 5.52 -2.07
N VAL A 424 -27.75 6.50 -1.44
CA VAL A 424 -26.40 6.43 -0.87
C VAL A 424 -26.49 6.75 0.63
N CYS A 425 -25.76 6.01 1.47
CA CYS A 425 -25.55 6.31 2.89
C CYS A 425 -24.04 6.46 3.21
N PRO A 426 -23.65 7.34 4.16
CA PRO A 426 -22.25 7.59 4.51
C PRO A 426 -21.75 6.67 5.65
N PRO A 427 -20.43 6.39 5.76
CA PRO A 427 -19.87 5.64 6.88
C PRO A 427 -19.24 6.56 7.95
N GLY A 428 -19.49 6.24 9.22
CA GLY A 428 -18.80 6.83 10.38
C GLY A 428 -17.56 6.02 10.82
N PRO A 429 -16.70 6.57 11.70
CA PRO A 429 -15.41 5.97 12.04
C PRO A 429 -15.46 5.13 13.33
N SER A 430 -14.66 4.07 13.40
CA SER A 430 -14.23 3.48 14.67
C SER A 430 -12.87 2.80 14.56
N SER A 431 -12.11 2.89 15.65
CA SER A 431 -10.78 2.36 15.89
C SER A 431 -10.82 0.87 16.32
N HIS A 432 -9.65 0.18 16.32
CA HIS A 432 -9.32 -1.19 16.83
C HIS A 432 -8.78 -2.20 15.76
N PRO A 433 -8.29 -3.41 16.14
CA PRO A 433 -6.88 -3.78 16.23
C PRO A 433 -6.33 -4.65 15.06
N LEU A 434 -5.04 -4.96 15.14
CA LEU A 434 -4.16 -5.71 14.22
C LEU A 434 -4.74 -7.01 13.61
N TRP A 435 -5.42 -6.96 12.46
CA TRP A 435 -5.77 -8.18 11.69
C TRP A 435 -5.53 -8.03 10.18
N CYS A 436 -4.87 -9.04 9.60
CA CYS A 436 -4.73 -9.38 8.17
C CYS A 436 -4.20 -8.28 7.20
N ARG A 437 -2.88 -8.05 7.14
CA ARG A 437 -2.28 -7.30 6.01
C ARG A 437 -2.18 -8.22 4.78
N ARG A 438 -2.82 -7.86 3.67
CA ARG A 438 -2.74 -8.59 2.39
C ARG A 438 -1.84 -7.82 1.43
N GLU A 439 -0.95 -8.52 0.76
CA GLU A 439 0.08 -7.96 -0.13
C GLU A 439 -0.09 -8.62 -1.49
N GLN A 440 -0.84 -8.04 -2.42
CA GLN A 440 -1.06 -8.70 -3.72
C GLN A 440 0.01 -8.35 -4.73
N LEU A 441 0.54 -7.14 -4.65
CA LEU A 441 1.54 -6.63 -5.55
C LEU A 441 2.78 -6.32 -4.71
N VAL A 442 3.93 -6.78 -5.19
CA VAL A 442 5.22 -6.54 -4.54
C VAL A 442 6.21 -6.17 -5.62
N VAL A 443 7.06 -5.18 -5.35
CA VAL A 443 8.20 -4.88 -6.20
C VAL A 443 9.46 -5.33 -5.47
N LEU A 444 10.22 -6.24 -6.07
CA LEU A 444 11.56 -6.56 -5.61
C LEU A 444 12.58 -5.72 -6.36
N ARG A 445 13.65 -5.36 -5.67
CA ARG A 445 14.83 -4.70 -6.23
C ARG A 445 16.06 -5.52 -5.90
N ARG A 446 16.88 -5.79 -6.91
CA ARG A 446 18.17 -6.44 -6.72
C ARG A 446 19.17 -5.42 -6.14
N ARG A 447 19.87 -5.81 -5.08
CA ARG A 447 20.91 -5.00 -4.45
C ARG A 447 22.09 -4.85 -5.41
N GLY A 448 22.63 -3.64 -5.50
CA GLY A 448 23.74 -3.32 -6.42
C GLY A 448 23.33 -3.21 -7.90
N SER A 449 22.03 -3.24 -8.20
CA SER A 449 21.53 -2.92 -9.55
C SER A 449 21.48 -1.40 -9.80
N PRO A 450 21.28 -0.95 -11.05
CA PRO A 450 21.08 0.47 -11.35
C PRO A 450 19.91 1.08 -10.58
N ALA A 451 18.89 0.31 -10.22
CA ALA A 451 17.87 0.73 -9.27
C ALA A 451 18.49 0.81 -7.85
N SER A 452 18.77 2.01 -7.36
CA SER A 452 19.55 2.24 -6.14
C SER A 452 18.74 2.22 -4.86
N ALA A 453 17.50 2.71 -4.88
CA ALA A 453 16.62 2.74 -3.70
C ALA A 453 15.13 2.89 -4.06
N PHE A 454 14.27 2.39 -3.17
CA PHE A 454 12.84 2.73 -3.17
C PHE A 454 12.63 4.11 -2.55
N VAL A 455 12.00 5.02 -3.29
CA VAL A 455 11.74 6.40 -2.86
C VAL A 455 10.32 6.55 -2.33
N HIS A 456 9.35 5.92 -2.99
CA HIS A 456 7.94 6.03 -2.65
C HIS A 456 7.19 4.74 -2.99
N THR A 457 6.13 4.44 -2.24
CA THR A 457 5.27 3.29 -2.51
C THR A 457 3.83 3.65 -2.15
N ALA A 458 2.93 3.57 -3.14
CA ALA A 458 1.50 3.78 -2.98
C ALA A 458 0.70 2.62 -3.59
N PHE A 459 -0.54 2.47 -3.15
CA PHE A 459 -1.46 1.49 -3.72
C PHE A 459 -2.84 2.11 -3.81
N ASP A 460 -3.42 2.06 -5.00
CA ASP A 460 -4.73 2.64 -5.30
C ASP A 460 -5.69 1.52 -5.69
N ALA A 461 -6.77 1.36 -4.93
CA ALA A 461 -7.72 0.27 -5.08
C ALA A 461 -8.78 0.63 -6.13
N PHE A 462 -9.11 -0.30 -7.02
CA PHE A 462 -10.08 -0.04 -8.09
C PHE A 462 -11.49 0.29 -7.60
N VAL A 463 -11.86 -0.13 -6.38
CA VAL A 463 -13.17 0.16 -5.79
C VAL A 463 -13.39 1.67 -5.63
N ASP A 464 -12.34 2.39 -5.25
CA ASP A 464 -12.41 3.84 -5.05
C ASP A 464 -12.49 4.56 -6.41
N ALA A 465 -11.76 4.04 -7.41
CA ALA A 465 -11.78 4.53 -8.79
C ALA A 465 -13.15 4.42 -9.48
N CYS A 466 -13.79 3.25 -9.39
CA CYS A 466 -15.11 3.03 -9.99
C CYS A 466 -16.19 3.93 -9.36
N SER A 467 -16.04 4.28 -8.08
CA SER A 467 -16.96 5.17 -7.37
C SER A 467 -16.78 6.64 -7.75
N ALA A 468 -15.57 7.05 -8.13
CA ALA A 468 -15.29 8.41 -8.56
C ALA A 468 -15.78 8.71 -9.99
N GLU A 469 -15.70 7.73 -10.91
CA GLU A 469 -16.13 7.93 -12.32
C GLU A 469 -17.64 8.19 -12.46
N THR A 470 -18.48 7.68 -11.58
CA THR A 470 -19.92 7.96 -11.62
C THR A 470 -20.26 9.42 -11.26
N SER A 471 -19.32 10.15 -10.65
CA SER A 471 -19.53 11.54 -10.22
C SER A 471 -18.94 12.61 -11.14
N SER A 472 -18.07 12.25 -12.09
CA SER A 472 -17.38 13.22 -12.96
C SER A 472 -17.86 13.12 -14.42
N PRO A 473 -18.56 14.14 -14.96
CA PRO A 473 -19.02 14.14 -16.35
C PRO A 473 -17.86 14.42 -17.31
N LEU A 474 -17.04 13.41 -17.59
CA LEU A 474 -16.15 13.44 -18.75
C LEU A 474 -17.02 13.30 -20.01
N LYS A 475 -17.00 14.32 -20.88
CA LYS A 475 -17.66 14.30 -22.19
C LYS A 475 -17.19 13.07 -22.96
N GLN A 476 -18.03 12.05 -23.05
CA GLN A 476 -17.80 10.95 -23.98
C GLN A 476 -17.82 11.51 -25.41
N PRO A 477 -16.91 11.08 -26.30
CA PRO A 477 -17.01 11.42 -27.71
C PRO A 477 -18.35 10.92 -28.25
N ALA A 478 -19.12 11.83 -28.86
CA ALA A 478 -20.42 11.53 -29.44
C ALA A 478 -20.24 10.44 -30.52
N GLY A 479 -20.75 9.23 -30.28
CA GLY A 479 -20.81 8.18 -31.30
C GLY A 479 -20.49 6.75 -30.87
N ALA A 480 -20.05 6.48 -29.63
CA ALA A 480 -19.66 5.12 -29.21
C ALA A 480 -20.40 4.66 -27.93
N ALA A 481 -21.73 4.47 -28.00
CA ALA A 481 -22.47 3.80 -26.96
C ALA A 481 -22.52 2.28 -27.26
N SER A 482 -21.60 1.51 -26.68
CA SER A 482 -21.87 0.08 -26.49
C SER A 482 -22.76 -0.08 -25.26
N PRO A 483 -23.81 -0.93 -25.31
CA PRO A 483 -24.67 -1.17 -24.16
C PRO A 483 -23.84 -1.82 -23.04
N ALA A 484 -23.62 -1.08 -21.96
CA ALA A 484 -22.99 -1.64 -20.76
C ALA A 484 -24.01 -2.56 -20.09
N VAL A 485 -23.70 -3.85 -20.03
CA VAL A 485 -24.48 -4.84 -19.27
C VAL A 485 -24.47 -4.43 -17.79
N LYS A 486 -25.63 -4.06 -17.24
CA LYS A 486 -25.78 -3.79 -15.81
C LYS A 486 -26.05 -5.11 -15.11
N LEU A 487 -25.08 -5.59 -14.35
CA LEU A 487 -25.27 -6.71 -13.43
C LEU A 487 -26.38 -6.39 -12.41
N PRO A 488 -27.24 -7.35 -12.03
CA PRO A 488 -28.17 -7.22 -10.91
C PRO A 488 -27.53 -6.54 -9.70
N ALA A 489 -28.28 -5.67 -9.01
CA ALA A 489 -27.75 -4.85 -7.91
C ALA A 489 -27.03 -5.67 -6.84
N TRP A 490 -27.54 -6.87 -6.51
CA TRP A 490 -26.91 -7.76 -5.54
C TRP A 490 -25.58 -8.36 -6.04
N GLN A 491 -25.44 -8.61 -7.36
CA GLN A 491 -24.19 -9.09 -7.97
C GLN A 491 -23.16 -7.98 -8.05
N SER A 492 -23.56 -6.79 -8.51
CA SER A 492 -22.71 -5.59 -8.47
C SER A 492 -22.26 -5.29 -7.05
N TRP A 493 -23.17 -5.42 -6.08
CA TRP A 493 -22.85 -5.28 -4.66
C TRP A 493 -21.88 -6.37 -4.19
N LEU A 494 -22.13 -7.64 -4.53
CA LEU A 494 -21.28 -8.77 -4.14
C LEU A 494 -19.88 -8.68 -4.74
N LEU A 495 -19.76 -8.31 -6.03
CA LEU A 495 -18.49 -8.04 -6.70
C LEU A 495 -17.80 -6.83 -6.07
N GLY A 496 -18.54 -5.77 -5.75
CA GLY A 496 -18.03 -4.64 -4.99
C GLY A 496 -17.48 -5.07 -3.62
N GLN A 497 -18.18 -5.95 -2.90
CA GLN A 497 -17.70 -6.50 -1.63
C GLN A 497 -16.51 -7.45 -1.83
N PHE A 498 -16.49 -8.22 -2.92
CA PHE A 498 -15.39 -9.10 -3.27
C PHE A 498 -14.11 -8.29 -3.52
N PHE A 499 -14.18 -7.23 -4.33
CA PHE A 499 -13.04 -6.34 -4.53
C PHE A 499 -12.67 -5.57 -3.27
N ARG A 500 -13.62 -5.31 -2.35
CA ARG A 500 -13.29 -4.79 -1.01
C ARG A 500 -12.61 -5.82 -0.10
N LEU A 501 -12.78 -7.13 -0.33
CA LEU A 501 -12.10 -8.20 0.41
C LEU A 501 -10.74 -8.57 -0.21
N ARG A 502 -10.66 -8.49 -1.54
CA ARG A 502 -9.50 -8.76 -2.38
C ARG A 502 -9.28 -7.52 -3.25
N PRO A 503 -8.71 -6.43 -2.71
CA PRO A 503 -8.48 -5.20 -3.46
C PRO A 503 -7.57 -5.51 -4.64
N ARG A 504 -8.18 -5.54 -5.83
CA ARG A 504 -7.46 -5.35 -7.06
C ARG A 504 -7.20 -3.86 -7.19
N GLY A 505 -6.04 -3.51 -7.70
CA GLY A 505 -5.60 -2.14 -7.77
C GLY A 505 -4.28 -2.04 -8.50
N VAL A 506 -3.73 -0.84 -8.49
CA VAL A 506 -2.41 -0.56 -9.03
C VAL A 506 -1.47 -0.24 -7.87
N GLN A 507 -0.34 -0.94 -7.82
CA GLN A 507 0.76 -0.57 -6.92
C GLN A 507 1.69 0.36 -7.68
N GLU A 508 1.92 1.52 -7.10
CA GLU A 508 2.87 2.51 -7.58
C GLU A 508 4.13 2.47 -6.71
N VAL A 509 5.29 2.35 -7.35
CA VAL A 509 6.59 2.37 -6.67
C VAL A 509 7.50 3.31 -7.42
N VAL A 510 8.05 4.32 -6.74
CA VAL A 510 9.06 5.20 -7.32
C VAL A 510 10.42 4.70 -6.89
N VAL A 511 11.30 4.47 -7.87
CA VAL A 511 12.65 3.94 -7.69
C VAL A 511 13.65 4.99 -8.17
N ALA A 512 14.72 5.18 -7.42
CA ALA A 512 15.87 5.96 -7.86
C ALA A 512 16.77 5.09 -8.74
N LEU A 513 17.20 5.60 -9.89
CA LEU A 513 18.21 4.98 -10.75
C LEU A 513 19.55 5.69 -10.54
N ALA A 514 20.58 4.95 -10.16
CA ALA A 514 21.95 5.42 -10.12
C ALA A 514 22.67 5.03 -11.41
N GLN A 515 23.28 6.00 -12.08
CA GLN A 515 24.07 5.79 -13.29
C GLN A 515 25.38 6.56 -13.16
N GLY A 516 26.40 5.91 -12.59
CA GLY A 516 27.70 6.54 -12.33
C GLY A 516 27.58 7.81 -11.48
N ASP A 517 28.18 8.91 -11.96
CA ASP A 517 28.18 10.22 -11.29
C ASP A 517 26.94 11.08 -11.61
N VAL A 518 26.00 10.58 -12.42
CA VAL A 518 24.79 11.33 -12.79
C VAL A 518 23.82 11.38 -11.61
N PRO A 519 23.21 12.55 -11.31
CA PRO A 519 22.20 12.67 -10.27
C PRO A 519 21.11 11.62 -10.44
N ALA A 520 20.72 10.98 -9.33
CA ALA A 520 19.78 9.86 -9.38
C ALA A 520 18.47 10.27 -10.06
N CYS A 521 18.19 9.68 -11.23
CA CYS A 521 16.92 9.87 -11.91
C CYS A 521 15.82 9.06 -11.21
N ARG A 522 14.57 9.52 -11.28
CA ARG A 522 13.44 8.79 -10.71
C ARG A 522 12.72 8.04 -11.82
N LEU A 523 12.32 6.81 -11.53
CA LEU A 523 11.53 5.93 -12.37
C LEU A 523 10.28 5.53 -11.60
N THR A 524 9.11 5.72 -12.19
CA THR A 524 7.84 5.25 -11.60
C THR A 524 7.46 3.90 -12.17
N LEU A 525 7.15 2.95 -11.30
CA LEU A 525 6.71 1.60 -11.63
C LEU A 525 5.25 1.46 -11.22
N LEU A 526 4.38 1.08 -12.15
CA LEU A 526 2.99 0.73 -11.90
C LEU A 526 2.82 -0.76 -12.15
N ASN A 527 2.52 -1.52 -11.10
CA ASN A 527 2.22 -2.95 -11.17
C ASN A 527 0.71 -3.16 -10.98
N THR A 528 0.08 -4.08 -11.72
CA THR A 528 -1.35 -4.38 -11.58
C THR A 528 -1.67 -5.85 -11.86
N HIS A 529 -2.88 -6.25 -11.49
CA HIS A 529 -3.49 -7.50 -11.91
C HIS A 529 -4.99 -7.27 -12.12
N LEU A 530 -5.43 -7.25 -13.38
CA LEU A 530 -6.83 -7.04 -13.73
C LEU A 530 -7.65 -8.30 -13.48
N PRO A 531 -8.97 -8.18 -13.23
CA PRO A 531 -9.84 -9.34 -13.07
C PRO A 531 -9.97 -10.13 -14.39
N HIS A 532 -10.07 -11.45 -14.27
CA HIS A 532 -10.37 -12.33 -15.41
C HIS A 532 -11.84 -12.22 -15.81
N LEU A 533 -12.14 -12.49 -17.08
CA LEU A 533 -13.50 -12.70 -17.59
C LEU A 533 -14.46 -11.51 -17.39
N SER A 534 -13.91 -10.29 -17.25
CA SER A 534 -14.67 -9.05 -17.16
C SER A 534 -14.25 -8.06 -18.25
N SER A 535 -15.19 -7.26 -18.73
CA SER A 535 -14.86 -6.10 -19.56
C SER A 535 -14.02 -5.11 -18.75
N ASN A 536 -12.71 -5.16 -18.95
CA ASN A 536 -11.74 -4.34 -18.22
C ASN A 536 -11.69 -2.88 -18.73
N SER A 537 -12.55 -2.48 -19.66
CA SER A 537 -12.51 -1.18 -20.33
C SER A 537 -12.48 0.02 -19.37
N THR A 538 -13.31 0.01 -18.32
CA THR A 538 -13.32 1.06 -17.29
C THR A 538 -12.02 1.09 -16.49
N LEU A 539 -11.53 -0.08 -16.06
CA LEU A 539 -10.27 -0.20 -15.32
C LEU A 539 -9.08 0.23 -16.17
N VAL A 540 -9.08 -0.11 -17.45
CA VAL A 540 -8.05 0.30 -18.43
C VAL A 540 -8.04 1.82 -18.62
N ARG A 541 -9.19 2.50 -18.68
CA ARG A 541 -9.24 3.98 -18.73
C ARG A 541 -8.69 4.61 -17.45
N TYR A 542 -9.06 4.05 -16.30
CA TYR A 542 -8.52 4.49 -15.02
C TYR A 542 -6.99 4.32 -14.96
N LEU A 543 -6.48 3.16 -15.36
CA LEU A 543 -5.05 2.89 -15.45
C LEU A 543 -4.36 3.86 -16.41
N ALA A 544 -4.92 4.13 -17.58
CA ALA A 544 -4.37 5.09 -18.53
C ALA A 544 -4.17 6.48 -17.91
N ARG A 545 -5.13 6.96 -17.11
CA ARG A 545 -4.99 8.24 -16.37
C ARG A 545 -3.90 8.17 -15.31
N ARG A 546 -3.80 7.07 -14.56
CA ARG A 546 -2.73 6.86 -13.57
C ARG A 546 -1.35 6.82 -14.23
N ILE A 547 -1.21 6.11 -15.34
CA ILE A 547 0.02 6.04 -16.15
C ILE A 547 0.41 7.43 -16.61
N HIS A 548 -0.53 8.20 -17.18
CA HIS A 548 -0.27 9.55 -17.65
C HIS A 548 0.16 10.49 -16.52
N ALA A 549 -0.52 10.43 -15.36
CA ALA A 549 -0.17 11.23 -14.19
C ALA A 549 1.22 10.87 -13.64
N ALA A 550 1.54 9.58 -13.53
CA ALA A 550 2.86 9.10 -13.12
C ALA A 550 3.96 9.51 -14.12
N ALA A 551 3.64 9.49 -15.42
CA ALA A 551 4.54 9.86 -16.48
C ALA A 551 4.79 11.36 -16.60
N ALA A 552 3.94 12.21 -15.99
CA ALA A 552 4.12 13.66 -16.00
C ALA A 552 5.35 14.11 -15.18
N ALA A 553 5.76 13.33 -14.19
CA ALA A 553 6.90 13.65 -13.33
C ALA A 553 8.19 12.92 -13.73
N THR A 554 8.09 11.74 -14.32
CA THR A 554 9.21 10.82 -14.56
C THR A 554 8.88 9.84 -15.69
N SER A 555 9.86 9.08 -16.19
CA SER A 555 9.52 7.89 -16.99
C SER A 555 8.69 6.90 -16.15
N CYS A 556 7.69 6.27 -16.78
CA CYS A 556 6.79 5.34 -16.13
C CYS A 556 6.80 3.98 -16.84
N ILE A 557 7.10 2.92 -16.10
CA ILE A 557 6.88 1.53 -16.56
C ILE A 557 5.58 1.04 -15.96
N PHE A 558 4.66 0.57 -16.80
CA PHE A 558 3.42 -0.04 -16.37
C PHE A 558 3.37 -1.50 -16.78
N SER A 559 3.18 -2.41 -15.84
CA SER A 559 3.15 -3.83 -16.13
C SER A 559 2.13 -4.58 -15.29
N GLY A 560 1.63 -5.68 -15.81
CA GLY A 560 0.61 -6.44 -15.13
C GLY A 560 0.09 -7.63 -15.92
N ASP A 561 -0.66 -8.51 -15.25
CA ASP A 561 -1.61 -9.40 -15.88
C ASP A 561 -2.86 -8.56 -16.16
N LEU A 562 -3.11 -8.29 -17.44
CA LEU A 562 -4.19 -7.41 -17.89
C LEU A 562 -5.43 -8.16 -18.34
N ASN A 563 -5.37 -9.50 -18.42
CA ASN A 563 -6.51 -10.34 -18.78
C ASN A 563 -7.35 -9.82 -19.96
N PRO A 564 -6.75 -9.58 -21.14
CA PRO A 564 -7.52 -9.15 -22.30
C PRO A 564 -8.50 -10.24 -22.76
N ASP A 565 -9.63 -9.83 -23.33
CA ASP A 565 -10.57 -10.70 -24.01
C ASP A 565 -9.87 -11.39 -25.19
N LYS A 566 -9.99 -12.73 -25.24
CA LYS A 566 -9.47 -13.53 -26.35
C LYS A 566 -10.13 -13.09 -27.68
N GLY A 567 -9.33 -13.02 -28.74
CA GLY A 567 -9.82 -12.78 -30.11
C GLY A 567 -10.14 -11.31 -30.43
N LYS A 568 -10.06 -10.38 -29.46
CA LYS A 568 -10.15 -8.95 -29.71
C LYS A 568 -8.76 -8.35 -29.89
N PRO A 569 -8.52 -7.47 -30.88
CA PRO A 569 -7.22 -6.83 -31.04
C PRO A 569 -6.79 -6.06 -29.79
N LEU A 570 -5.54 -6.21 -29.34
CA LEU A 570 -5.04 -5.50 -28.15
C LEU A 570 -5.21 -3.98 -28.24
N ARG A 571 -5.08 -3.40 -29.44
CA ARG A 571 -5.31 -1.97 -29.68
C ARG A 571 -6.72 -1.50 -29.33
N SER A 572 -7.75 -2.33 -29.54
CA SER A 572 -9.12 -1.94 -29.17
C SER A 572 -9.36 -2.06 -27.68
N GLN A 573 -8.72 -3.03 -27.03
CA GLN A 573 -8.88 -3.29 -25.59
C GLN A 573 -8.07 -2.32 -24.72
N PHE A 574 -6.84 -2.03 -25.12
CA PHE A 574 -5.91 -1.13 -24.44
C PHE A 574 -5.83 0.25 -25.09
N GLY A 575 -6.83 0.61 -25.90
CA GLY A 575 -6.87 1.87 -26.65
C GLY A 575 -6.62 3.09 -25.77
N ALA A 576 -7.16 3.13 -24.55
CA ALA A 576 -6.92 4.24 -23.62
C ALA A 576 -5.46 4.33 -23.13
N ILE A 577 -4.78 3.19 -22.92
CA ILE A 577 -3.36 3.14 -22.53
C ILE A 577 -2.50 3.63 -23.71
N PHE A 578 -2.79 3.19 -24.93
CA PHE A 578 -2.09 3.70 -26.12
C PHE A 578 -2.35 5.20 -26.35
N GLN A 579 -3.58 5.65 -26.15
CA GLN A 579 -3.97 7.07 -26.31
C GLN A 579 -3.30 7.98 -25.29
N CYS A 580 -2.94 7.49 -24.10
CA CYS A 580 -2.21 8.30 -23.14
C CYS A 580 -0.71 8.45 -23.48
N GLY A 581 -0.22 7.76 -24.51
CA GLY A 581 1.18 7.83 -24.96
C GLY A 581 2.05 6.67 -24.48
N ALA A 582 1.49 5.71 -23.74
CA ALA A 582 2.22 4.50 -23.37
C ALA A 582 2.41 3.60 -24.59
N THR A 583 3.62 3.08 -24.75
CA THR A 583 4.00 2.19 -25.85
C THR A 583 4.23 0.78 -25.33
N LEU A 584 3.86 -0.20 -26.16
CA LEU A 584 4.28 -1.59 -25.97
C LEU A 584 5.61 -1.78 -26.71
N GLY A 585 6.47 -2.65 -26.19
CA GLY A 585 7.83 -2.81 -26.67
C GLY A 585 7.85 -3.45 -28.05
N GLU A 586 9.02 -3.46 -28.69
CA GLU A 586 9.21 -4.30 -29.87
C GLU A 586 9.05 -5.75 -29.42
N GLU A 587 7.94 -6.36 -29.81
CA GLU A 587 7.68 -7.77 -29.51
C GLU A 587 8.60 -8.63 -30.37
N THR A 588 9.35 -9.54 -29.75
CA THR A 588 10.14 -10.55 -30.48
C THR A 588 9.26 -11.72 -30.98
N GLY A 589 7.97 -11.46 -31.25
CA GLY A 589 6.93 -12.45 -31.54
C GLY A 589 5.81 -12.46 -30.51
N ALA A 590 4.78 -13.28 -30.75
CA ALA A 590 3.65 -13.45 -29.83
C ALA A 590 4.13 -14.08 -28.50
N LEU A 591 4.03 -13.35 -27.40
CA LEU A 591 4.43 -13.83 -26.08
C LEU A 591 3.28 -14.60 -25.45
N VAL A 592 3.28 -15.93 -25.57
CA VAL A 592 2.31 -16.77 -24.83
C VAL A 592 2.73 -16.82 -23.37
N THR A 593 2.06 -16.05 -22.51
CA THR A 593 2.36 -16.01 -21.07
C THR A 593 1.48 -16.98 -20.30
N TRP A 594 0.33 -17.37 -20.86
CA TRP A 594 -0.55 -18.41 -20.36
C TRP A 594 -0.68 -19.50 -21.42
N ASP A 595 -0.01 -20.62 -21.17
CA ASP A 595 0.20 -21.71 -22.13
C ASP A 595 -0.63 -22.92 -21.72
N THR A 596 -1.57 -23.32 -22.57
CA THR A 596 -2.48 -24.43 -22.26
C THR A 596 -1.79 -25.80 -22.13
N ALA A 597 -0.55 -25.92 -22.59
CA ALA A 597 0.28 -27.10 -22.37
C ALA A 597 0.94 -27.14 -20.98
N ASN A 598 0.89 -26.04 -20.20
CA ASN A 598 1.42 -26.00 -18.85
C ASN A 598 0.68 -27.04 -17.99
N PRO A 599 1.38 -27.93 -17.28
CA PRO A 599 0.74 -28.97 -16.47
C PRO A 599 -0.19 -28.44 -15.37
N LEU A 600 -0.07 -27.16 -14.98
CA LEU A 600 -0.99 -26.49 -14.05
C LEU A 600 -2.34 -26.12 -14.66
N ILE A 601 -2.39 -25.94 -15.98
CA ILE A 601 -3.60 -25.49 -16.67
C ILE A 601 -4.49 -26.71 -16.94
N ARG A 602 -5.46 -26.92 -16.03
CA ARG A 602 -6.23 -28.16 -15.98
C ARG A 602 -7.34 -28.21 -17.01
N GLY A 603 -7.14 -29.05 -18.01
CA GLY A 603 -8.19 -29.60 -18.85
C GLY A 603 -8.19 -29.03 -20.26
N LYS A 604 -7.65 -29.83 -21.19
CA LYS A 604 -7.75 -29.67 -22.65
C LYS A 604 -9.17 -29.48 -23.19
N LYS A 605 -10.21 -29.70 -22.37
CA LYS A 605 -11.63 -29.58 -22.77
C LYS A 605 -12.15 -28.14 -22.79
N CYS A 606 -11.46 -27.17 -22.18
CA CYS A 606 -11.97 -25.80 -22.05
C CYS A 606 -11.55 -24.85 -23.19
N ASN A 607 -11.33 -25.39 -24.41
CA ASN A 607 -10.82 -24.73 -25.63
C ASN A 607 -9.31 -24.97 -25.84
N PRO A 608 -8.92 -26.07 -26.53
CA PRO A 608 -7.52 -26.44 -26.75
C PRO A 608 -6.70 -25.45 -27.60
N ASP A 609 -7.33 -24.40 -28.15
CA ASP A 609 -6.70 -23.39 -29.00
C ASP A 609 -6.48 -22.04 -28.29
N ALA A 610 -6.30 -22.02 -26.96
CA ALA A 610 -6.37 -20.78 -26.16
C ALA A 610 -5.07 -20.43 -25.43
N ASP A 611 -3.92 -20.59 -26.07
CA ASP A 611 -2.72 -19.90 -25.63
C ASP A 611 -2.98 -18.38 -25.65
N MET A 612 -2.64 -17.69 -24.56
CA MET A 612 -2.93 -16.28 -24.38
C MET A 612 -1.71 -15.51 -23.88
N GLN A 613 -1.59 -14.29 -24.36
CA GLN A 613 -0.74 -13.26 -23.74
C GLN A 613 -1.62 -12.51 -22.74
N LEU A 614 -1.42 -12.79 -21.45
CA LEU A 614 -2.13 -12.14 -20.36
C LEU A 614 -1.27 -11.05 -19.71
N ASP A 615 0.05 -11.23 -19.72
CA ASP A 615 1.02 -10.34 -19.09
C ASP A 615 1.59 -9.35 -20.11
N PHE A 616 1.74 -8.10 -19.69
CA PHE A 616 2.22 -7.01 -20.55
C PHE A 616 3.12 -6.06 -19.77
N CYS A 617 4.05 -5.42 -20.47
CA CYS A 617 4.88 -4.34 -19.95
C CYS A 617 4.89 -3.17 -20.94
N PHE A 618 4.48 -1.99 -20.48
CA PHE A 618 4.36 -0.75 -21.23
C PHE A 618 5.36 0.28 -20.71
N LEU A 619 5.78 1.18 -21.59
CA LEU A 619 6.62 2.32 -21.28
C LEU A 619 5.89 3.61 -21.65
N HIS A 620 5.73 4.53 -20.70
CA HIS A 620 5.31 5.89 -20.98
C HIS A 620 6.44 6.84 -20.60
N GLN A 621 6.86 7.64 -21.56
CA GLN A 621 7.91 8.64 -21.37
C GLN A 621 7.27 10.02 -21.24
N PRO A 622 7.80 10.91 -20.38
CA PRO A 622 7.39 12.31 -20.41
C PRO A 622 7.72 12.91 -21.79
N ASN A 623 7.04 13.99 -22.17
CA ASN A 623 7.36 14.81 -23.35
C ASN A 623 8.63 15.65 -23.10
N GLU A 624 9.68 15.03 -22.60
CA GLU A 624 10.98 15.65 -22.37
C GLU A 624 11.90 15.40 -23.58
N PRO A 625 12.80 16.34 -23.88
CA PRO A 625 13.70 16.22 -25.04
C PRO A 625 14.65 15.03 -24.95
N ARG A 626 14.84 14.43 -23.76
CA ARG A 626 15.71 13.27 -23.54
C ARG A 626 15.05 12.28 -22.58
N PRO A 627 14.36 11.24 -23.09
CA PRO A 627 13.77 10.24 -22.22
C PRO A 627 14.86 9.40 -21.54
N LEU A 628 14.67 9.12 -20.25
CA LEU A 628 15.58 8.32 -19.40
C LEU A 628 15.79 6.90 -19.94
N LEU A 629 14.68 6.28 -20.34
CA LEU A 629 14.68 4.96 -20.95
C LEU A 629 14.62 5.11 -22.45
N SER A 630 15.10 4.12 -23.17
CA SER A 630 14.87 3.97 -24.60
C SER A 630 14.79 2.51 -24.94
N ARG A 631 14.20 2.21 -26.10
CA ARG A 631 14.08 0.86 -26.68
C ARG A 631 13.70 -0.24 -25.66
N MET A 632 12.42 -0.59 -25.65
CA MET A 632 11.91 -1.66 -24.80
C MET A 632 11.83 -2.98 -25.59
N ARG A 633 12.39 -4.06 -25.05
CA ARG A 633 12.28 -5.42 -25.62
C ARG A 633 11.76 -6.40 -24.57
N SER A 634 10.74 -7.18 -24.91
CA SER A 634 10.13 -8.15 -24.01
C SER A 634 10.36 -9.58 -24.51
N SER A 635 10.67 -10.49 -23.59
CA SER A 635 10.91 -11.91 -23.89
C SER A 635 10.32 -12.80 -22.79
N LEU A 636 9.99 -14.05 -23.14
CA LEU A 636 9.60 -15.06 -22.16
C LEU A 636 10.84 -15.62 -21.46
N LEU A 637 10.80 -15.69 -20.14
CA LEU A 637 11.91 -16.20 -19.35
C LEU A 637 11.78 -17.72 -19.14
N ARG A 638 12.70 -18.50 -19.74
CA ARG A 638 12.88 -19.96 -19.53
C ARG A 638 11.56 -20.74 -19.52
N ARG A 639 10.86 -20.75 -20.65
CA ARG A 639 9.56 -21.44 -20.81
C ARG A 639 9.62 -22.87 -20.28
N GLU A 640 10.69 -23.60 -20.54
CA GLU A 640 10.92 -24.98 -20.10
C GLU A 640 10.83 -25.19 -18.58
N ALA A 641 11.16 -24.19 -17.76
CA ALA A 641 11.08 -24.28 -16.30
C ALA A 641 9.64 -24.47 -15.78
N PHE A 642 8.63 -24.16 -16.60
CA PHE A 642 7.21 -24.27 -16.25
C PHE A 642 6.59 -25.62 -16.64
N PHE A 643 7.29 -26.46 -17.41
CA PHE A 643 6.79 -27.76 -17.87
C PHE A 643 7.42 -28.94 -17.12
N LEU A 644 8.21 -28.66 -16.07
CA LEU A 644 8.80 -29.70 -15.22
C LEU A 644 7.68 -30.44 -14.45
N PRO A 645 7.52 -31.76 -14.64
CA PRO A 645 6.49 -32.54 -13.96
C PRO A 645 6.61 -32.43 -12.43
N GLY A 646 5.50 -32.13 -11.76
CA GLY A 646 5.38 -32.16 -10.29
C GLY A 646 5.87 -30.91 -9.53
N ALA A 647 6.40 -29.89 -10.21
CA ALA A 647 6.75 -28.61 -9.57
C ALA A 647 6.73 -27.37 -10.50
N PRO A 648 5.69 -27.16 -11.32
CA PRO A 648 5.57 -25.94 -12.12
C PRO A 648 5.49 -24.70 -11.21
N LEU A 649 6.28 -23.67 -11.55
CA LEU A 649 6.50 -22.50 -10.69
C LEU A 649 5.24 -21.63 -10.54
N SER A 650 4.53 -21.45 -11.66
CA SER A 650 3.31 -20.66 -11.85
C SER A 650 2.57 -21.17 -13.10
N ASP A 651 1.27 -20.91 -13.22
CA ASP A 651 0.52 -21.16 -14.46
C ASP A 651 0.83 -20.09 -15.53
N HIS A 652 1.43 -18.96 -15.13
CA HIS A 652 1.95 -17.93 -16.00
C HIS A 652 3.48 -18.03 -16.17
N ILE A 653 3.94 -17.86 -17.40
CA ILE A 653 5.36 -17.70 -17.75
C ILE A 653 5.75 -16.24 -17.52
N GLY A 654 6.87 -15.99 -16.82
CA GLY A 654 7.35 -14.63 -16.56
C GLY A 654 7.81 -13.90 -17.83
N ILE A 655 7.54 -12.60 -17.90
CA ILE A 655 8.05 -11.71 -18.94
C ILE A 655 9.28 -10.96 -18.40
N LEU A 656 10.41 -11.12 -19.07
CA LEU A 656 11.58 -10.28 -18.86
C LEU A 656 11.60 -9.18 -19.93
N THR A 657 11.45 -7.93 -19.48
CA THR A 657 11.54 -6.74 -20.32
C THR A 657 12.84 -6.01 -20.04
N THR A 658 13.59 -5.69 -21.10
CA THR A 658 14.82 -4.92 -21.00
C THR A 658 14.67 -3.53 -21.62
N PHE A 659 15.33 -2.56 -21.01
CA PHE A 659 15.30 -1.15 -21.37
C PHE A 659 16.72 -0.63 -21.50
N GLU A 660 17.02 0.07 -22.59
CA GLU A 660 18.30 0.77 -22.78
C GLU A 660 18.25 2.10 -22.02
N LEU A 661 19.13 2.30 -21.02
CA LEU A 661 19.28 3.59 -20.34
C LEU A 661 20.02 4.56 -21.26
N ARG A 662 19.48 5.75 -21.46
CA ARG A 662 20.17 6.82 -22.17
C ARG A 662 21.08 7.58 -21.21
N GLU A 663 22.28 7.91 -21.68
CA GLU A 663 23.24 8.78 -20.98
C GLU A 663 22.79 10.24 -20.90
#